data_AF-A0A0G4L9A6-F1
#
_entry.id   AF-A0A0G4L9A6-F1
#
_cell.length_a   1.000
_cell.length_b   1.000
_cell.length_c   1.000
_cell.angle_alpha   90.00
_cell.angle_beta   90.00
_cell.angle_gamma   90.00
#
_symmetry.space_group_name_H-M   'P 1'
#
loop_
_entity.id
_entity.type
_entity.pdbx_description
1 polymer ?
#
loop_
_entity_poly.entity_id
_entity_poly.type
_entity_poly.pdbx_seq_one_letter_code
_entity_poly.pdbx_strand_id
1 'polypeptide(L)'
;MASYPKWREGDFGVRPVRIANCSGYHGDPPSEMYKQAKLGDVDFITGDYLAEVNIANNAEEYAQGKHPGYEETAWEGIRQAIDVIAEKKIKVAVNGGALNPQGLARKVAELVNSKGYDMRVAYVSGDDILPRLGRDTMPQGPDESLPHLDAANPHVNLLPEATQFLKNDREPRKIVSANAYLGAHAIYEALRNGADIIICGRVSDASPVIACAWYWWSWTNTDYDQLAAALIAGHTIECSAYVTGGNFAGFEAYNLEAFVEPGFPIAEVARDGSCVITKHAGTGGMVNVDTCRSQLLYELQGHVYLNSDVKAYLNQVVMEQVGADRVHVSGIRGAPPPYTTKLAIFYKGGYEMQFLVNATGYAVDEKFKLFEKQIRSRIGNEGQAVFDSLHFQRIGTPASDPRDQNSSTVYFRIFAQATDLRTLAQVGQAFKDISLRHFSGFHSSLDFRTAVPRPYLAYWPSLWRQADLEERVCFVKANGDVEAQLNVAKPPKYELLEDRESYDTPSPSESALQGESRKVRLGDVALGRSGDKGSNLNFGLFVHRVKTLLGDELRADFAVERVEFPGIFAVHFVVYGILGKGVSSSHRLDGFGKGFIDYIRDKVVEVPASLLNNKNECLGASSLTSTRRRRFSFTFSHSLVHLLALTMVRITNLVLGVIAVASASTSAQYFSRYDQEKQNKDATCDNNCYFRSMSGSCADDPACVCNQNAKRDALWCCLAKNCDSNVLPEAIWRHGMNCDAFKMPIPEEFDVQGVCGIPWASTTSTKAAATPTAESSSVEAGESSAAAATGNGSSATAAVTTTTGAASSADESAATTTAAPAITSPASSGAEASVASDAATTAASPAAGAGPVQPGFGVLAAALGMMFWWW
;
A
#
# COMPACT_ATOMS: atom_id res chain seq x y z
N MET A 1 1.28 -42.30 -14.39
CA MET A 1 0.64 -41.01 -14.67
C MET A 1 -0.85 -41.27 -14.80
N ALA A 2 -1.69 -40.67 -13.96
CA ALA A 2 -3.14 -40.73 -14.13
C ALA A 2 -3.56 -39.78 -15.27
N SER A 3 -4.47 -40.23 -16.14
CA SER A 3 -5.03 -39.40 -17.20
C SER A 3 -6.12 -38.51 -16.60
N TYR A 4 -5.74 -37.35 -16.05
CA TYR A 4 -6.71 -36.29 -15.78
C TYR A 4 -7.50 -35.97 -17.06
N PRO A 5 -8.83 -35.83 -17.01
CA PRO A 5 -9.60 -35.36 -18.17
C PRO A 5 -9.06 -33.98 -18.57
N LYS A 6 -8.78 -33.77 -19.86
CA LYS A 6 -8.05 -32.56 -20.27
C LYS A 6 -8.87 -31.32 -19.93
N TRP A 7 -8.25 -30.44 -19.16
CA TRP A 7 -8.84 -29.14 -18.85
C TRP A 7 -9.06 -28.36 -20.15
N ARG A 8 -10.29 -27.86 -20.36
CA ARG A 8 -10.75 -27.24 -21.62
C ARG A 8 -10.48 -28.09 -22.88
N GLU A 9 -10.72 -29.42 -22.80
CA GLU A 9 -10.61 -30.33 -23.96
C GLU A 9 -11.44 -29.83 -25.16
N GLY A 10 -10.81 -29.76 -26.33
CA GLY A 10 -11.38 -29.20 -27.57
C GLY A 10 -11.13 -27.71 -27.79
N ASP A 11 -11.00 -26.93 -26.70
CA ASP A 11 -10.72 -25.48 -26.73
C ASP A 11 -9.23 -25.15 -26.59
N PHE A 12 -8.54 -25.89 -25.72
CA PHE A 12 -7.15 -25.67 -25.31
C PHE A 12 -6.19 -25.68 -26.50
N GLY A 13 -5.49 -24.58 -26.74
CA GLY A 13 -4.59 -24.42 -27.88
C GLY A 13 -5.30 -24.37 -29.25
N VAL A 14 -6.60 -24.11 -29.29
CA VAL A 14 -7.40 -24.00 -30.54
C VAL A 14 -7.92 -22.58 -30.77
N ARG A 15 -8.47 -21.94 -29.73
CA ARG A 15 -9.00 -20.56 -29.77
C ARG A 15 -8.18 -19.59 -28.90
N PRO A 16 -8.32 -18.25 -29.07
CA PRO A 16 -7.79 -17.28 -28.12
C PRO A 16 -8.16 -17.61 -26.67
N VAL A 17 -7.17 -17.49 -25.78
CA VAL A 17 -7.34 -17.69 -24.33
C VAL A 17 -7.95 -16.45 -23.71
N ARG A 18 -8.94 -16.63 -22.84
CA ARG A 18 -9.68 -15.54 -22.20
C ARG A 18 -9.14 -15.35 -20.78
N ILE A 19 -8.26 -14.35 -20.61
CA ILE A 19 -7.60 -14.04 -19.33
C ILE A 19 -8.23 -12.77 -18.76
N ALA A 20 -8.98 -12.91 -17.67
CA ALA A 20 -9.61 -11.79 -16.98
C ALA A 20 -8.74 -11.30 -15.81
N ASN A 21 -8.64 -9.99 -15.60
CA ASN A 21 -7.94 -9.45 -14.44
C ASN A 21 -8.93 -8.97 -13.37
N CYS A 22 -8.73 -9.35 -12.11
CA CYS A 22 -9.65 -9.05 -11.00
C CYS A 22 -9.09 -8.07 -9.96
N SER A 23 -7.84 -7.62 -10.10
CA SER A 23 -7.20 -6.67 -9.20
C SER A 23 -5.97 -6.03 -9.86
N GLY A 24 -5.67 -4.80 -9.46
CA GLY A 24 -4.49 -4.03 -9.83
C GLY A 24 -4.00 -3.13 -8.69
N TYR A 25 -4.58 -3.28 -7.50
CA TYR A 25 -4.22 -2.62 -6.25
C TYR A 25 -4.88 -3.36 -5.08
N HIS A 26 -4.20 -3.50 -3.93
CA HIS A 26 -4.74 -4.25 -2.78
C HIS A 26 -6.09 -3.72 -2.24
N GLY A 27 -6.47 -2.48 -2.55
CA GLY A 27 -7.76 -1.88 -2.19
C GLY A 27 -8.90 -2.10 -3.20
N ASP A 28 -8.69 -2.84 -4.29
CA ASP A 28 -9.77 -3.18 -5.24
C ASP A 28 -10.85 -4.07 -4.58
N PRO A 29 -12.13 -3.96 -4.97
CA PRO A 29 -13.20 -4.71 -4.33
C PRO A 29 -13.06 -6.24 -4.54
N PRO A 30 -13.06 -7.06 -3.48
CA PRO A 30 -12.99 -8.53 -3.61
C PRO A 30 -14.07 -9.14 -4.52
N SER A 31 -15.21 -8.47 -4.64
CA SER A 31 -16.31 -8.83 -5.52
C SER A 31 -15.97 -8.82 -7.02
N GLU A 32 -14.89 -8.14 -7.45
CA GLU A 32 -14.47 -8.16 -8.86
C GLU A 32 -14.00 -9.54 -9.31
N MET A 33 -13.40 -10.35 -8.42
CA MET A 33 -13.08 -11.75 -8.74
C MET A 33 -14.35 -12.57 -8.99
N TYR A 34 -15.40 -12.36 -8.18
CA TYR A 34 -16.70 -13.00 -8.35
C TYR A 34 -17.40 -12.52 -9.64
N LYS A 35 -17.38 -11.22 -9.95
CA LYS A 35 -17.89 -10.67 -11.22
C LYS A 35 -17.17 -11.26 -12.42
N GLN A 36 -15.84 -11.29 -12.41
CA GLN A 36 -15.02 -11.85 -13.49
C GLN A 36 -15.29 -13.34 -13.72
N ALA A 37 -15.45 -14.14 -12.64
CA ALA A 37 -15.82 -15.54 -12.73
C ALA A 37 -17.25 -15.74 -13.26
N LYS A 38 -18.19 -14.86 -12.89
CA LYS A 38 -19.63 -15.05 -13.15
C LYS A 38 -20.10 -14.56 -14.52
N LEU A 39 -19.78 -13.31 -14.88
CA LEU A 39 -20.52 -12.54 -15.91
C LEU A 39 -20.38 -13.07 -17.35
N GLY A 40 -19.33 -13.81 -17.65
CA GLY A 40 -19.11 -14.43 -18.95
C GLY A 40 -18.18 -15.64 -18.86
N ASP A 41 -17.72 -16.13 -20.00
CA ASP A 41 -16.71 -17.19 -20.04
C ASP A 41 -15.30 -16.60 -19.96
N VAL A 42 -14.48 -17.19 -19.10
CA VAL A 42 -13.06 -16.92 -18.92
C VAL A 42 -12.34 -18.25 -18.72
N ASP A 43 -11.09 -18.35 -19.17
CA ASP A 43 -10.25 -19.53 -18.94
C ASP A 43 -9.41 -19.33 -17.67
N PHE A 44 -8.91 -18.11 -17.49
CA PHE A 44 -8.09 -17.72 -16.35
C PHE A 44 -8.61 -16.44 -15.69
N ILE A 45 -8.42 -16.37 -14.37
CA ILE A 45 -8.44 -15.11 -13.62
C ILE A 45 -7.05 -14.82 -13.08
N THR A 46 -6.58 -13.60 -13.34
CA THR A 46 -5.34 -13.03 -12.80
C THR A 46 -5.68 -11.89 -11.85
N GLY A 47 -4.72 -11.45 -11.04
CA GLY A 47 -4.91 -10.34 -10.11
C GLY A 47 -3.59 -9.86 -9.53
N ASP A 48 -3.30 -8.58 -9.74
CA ASP A 48 -2.22 -7.86 -9.07
C ASP A 48 -2.76 -7.13 -7.82
N TYR A 49 -2.13 -7.36 -6.69
CA TYR A 49 -2.44 -6.74 -5.40
C TYR A 49 -1.20 -6.01 -4.84
N LEU A 50 -0.05 -6.07 -5.52
CA LEU A 50 1.24 -5.66 -4.97
C LEU A 50 1.74 -4.37 -5.64
N ALA A 51 1.34 -3.22 -5.10
CA ALA A 51 2.13 -2.02 -5.30
C ALA A 51 3.50 -2.16 -4.57
N GLU A 52 4.40 -1.22 -4.81
CA GLU A 52 5.67 -1.15 -4.05
C GLU A 52 5.41 -0.98 -2.54
N VAL A 53 4.43 -0.16 -2.18
CA VAL A 53 4.25 0.34 -0.81
C VAL A 53 3.62 -0.65 0.19
N ASN A 54 2.71 -1.54 -0.24
CA ASN A 54 2.00 -2.42 0.70
C ASN A 54 2.86 -3.59 1.24
N ILE A 55 3.71 -4.19 0.41
CA ILE A 55 4.69 -5.20 0.88
C ILE A 55 5.55 -4.62 2.01
N ALA A 56 6.00 -3.39 1.85
CA ALA A 56 6.84 -2.69 2.83
C ALA A 56 6.08 -2.43 4.15
N ASN A 57 4.89 -1.82 4.06
CA ASN A 57 4.07 -1.50 5.23
C ASN A 57 3.70 -2.75 6.04
N ASN A 58 3.27 -3.81 5.35
CA ASN A 58 2.73 -5.02 5.96
C ASN A 58 3.83 -5.90 6.60
N ALA A 59 5.11 -5.69 6.25
CA ALA A 59 6.23 -6.49 6.74
C ALA A 59 6.52 -6.32 8.23
N GLU A 60 6.45 -5.08 8.76
CA GLU A 60 6.70 -4.85 10.19
C GLU A 60 5.62 -5.49 11.07
N GLU A 61 4.36 -5.48 10.63
CA GLU A 61 3.25 -6.08 11.35
C GLU A 61 3.19 -7.60 11.19
N TYR A 62 3.55 -8.14 10.02
CA TYR A 62 3.68 -9.57 9.79
C TYR A 62 4.80 -10.18 10.65
N ALA A 63 5.97 -9.53 10.72
CA ALA A 63 7.07 -9.94 11.60
C ALA A 63 6.73 -9.84 13.11
N GLN A 64 5.65 -9.13 13.47
CA GLN A 64 5.10 -9.05 14.83
C GLN A 64 3.87 -9.96 15.06
N GLY A 65 3.47 -10.76 14.06
CA GLY A 65 2.27 -11.61 14.13
C GLY A 65 0.94 -10.85 14.14
N LYS A 66 0.95 -9.55 13.79
CA LYS A 66 -0.22 -8.65 13.80
C LYS A 66 -0.95 -8.59 12.45
N HIS A 67 -0.25 -8.92 11.37
CA HIS A 67 -0.78 -8.99 10.00
C HIS A 67 -0.57 -10.42 9.46
N PRO A 68 -1.51 -11.01 8.68
CA PRO A 68 -1.35 -12.38 8.16
C PRO A 68 -0.22 -12.56 7.13
N GLY A 69 0.33 -11.47 6.61
CA GLY A 69 1.43 -11.45 5.64
C GLY A 69 1.01 -11.57 4.17
N TYR A 70 -0.25 -11.92 3.91
CA TYR A 70 -0.89 -11.89 2.58
C TYR A 70 -1.98 -10.80 2.53
N GLU A 71 -2.43 -10.43 1.33
CA GLU A 71 -3.46 -9.42 1.12
C GLU A 71 -4.86 -10.01 1.36
N GLU A 72 -5.61 -9.45 2.32
CA GLU A 72 -6.91 -10.00 2.71
C GLU A 72 -7.98 -9.88 1.62
N THR A 73 -7.87 -8.90 0.73
CA THR A 73 -8.77 -8.73 -0.42
C THR A 73 -8.60 -9.84 -1.47
N ALA A 74 -7.39 -10.39 -1.63
CA ALA A 74 -7.13 -11.55 -2.47
C ALA A 74 -7.75 -12.82 -1.87
N TRP A 75 -7.59 -13.03 -0.56
CA TRP A 75 -8.28 -14.10 0.17
C TRP A 75 -9.80 -14.01 0.01
N GLU A 76 -10.37 -12.84 0.30
CA GLU A 76 -11.81 -12.62 0.26
C GLU A 76 -12.39 -12.75 -1.16
N GLY A 77 -11.64 -12.33 -2.19
CA GLY A 77 -12.02 -12.51 -3.59
C GLY A 77 -12.11 -13.98 -3.98
N ILE A 78 -11.10 -14.77 -3.62
CA ILE A 78 -11.12 -16.24 -3.80
C ILE A 78 -12.30 -16.83 -3.02
N ARG A 79 -12.50 -16.44 -1.76
CA ARG A 79 -13.58 -16.95 -0.91
C ARG A 79 -14.98 -16.67 -1.47
N GLN A 80 -15.18 -15.52 -2.12
CA GLN A 80 -16.45 -15.20 -2.80
C GLN A 80 -16.60 -15.93 -4.15
N ALA A 81 -15.51 -16.12 -4.89
CA ALA A 81 -15.54 -16.68 -6.24
C ALA A 81 -15.43 -18.21 -6.33
N ILE A 82 -14.96 -18.90 -5.27
CA ILE A 82 -14.52 -20.31 -5.32
C ILE A 82 -15.56 -21.29 -5.91
N ASP A 83 -16.84 -21.09 -5.62
CA ASP A 83 -17.91 -21.97 -6.09
C ASP A 83 -18.10 -21.88 -7.61
N VAL A 84 -18.00 -20.66 -8.18
CA VAL A 84 -18.10 -20.40 -9.62
C VAL A 84 -16.81 -20.80 -10.34
N ILE A 85 -15.65 -20.60 -9.69
CA ILE A 85 -14.34 -21.06 -10.16
C ILE A 85 -14.35 -22.59 -10.34
N ALA A 86 -14.86 -23.32 -9.34
CA ALA A 86 -15.00 -24.78 -9.40
C ALA A 86 -16.02 -25.23 -10.49
N GLU A 87 -17.20 -24.61 -10.53
CA GLU A 87 -18.27 -24.91 -11.50
C GLU A 87 -17.79 -24.76 -12.95
N LYS A 88 -17.20 -23.60 -13.28
CA LYS A 88 -16.71 -23.29 -14.63
C LYS A 88 -15.31 -23.85 -14.93
N LYS A 89 -14.65 -24.44 -13.93
CA LYS A 89 -13.24 -24.90 -13.97
C LYS A 89 -12.29 -23.79 -14.42
N ILE A 90 -12.41 -22.60 -13.83
CA ILE A 90 -11.51 -21.47 -14.09
C ILE A 90 -10.19 -21.71 -13.35
N LYS A 91 -9.05 -21.37 -13.96
CA LYS A 91 -7.75 -21.40 -13.28
C LYS A 91 -7.37 -19.99 -12.78
N VAL A 92 -6.66 -19.90 -11.67
CA VAL A 92 -6.38 -18.62 -10.98
C VAL A 92 -4.89 -18.46 -10.70
N ALA A 93 -4.33 -17.30 -11.01
CA ALA A 93 -2.95 -16.93 -10.69
C ALA A 93 -2.88 -15.49 -10.15
N VAL A 94 -2.62 -15.32 -8.85
CA VAL A 94 -2.64 -14.02 -8.17
C VAL A 94 -1.38 -13.80 -7.34
N ASN A 95 -0.90 -12.56 -7.22
CA ASN A 95 0.25 -12.20 -6.39
C ASN A 95 -0.14 -11.70 -4.97
N GLY A 96 -1.43 -11.76 -4.61
CA GLY A 96 -1.94 -11.40 -3.29
C GLY A 96 -1.41 -12.24 -2.11
N GLY A 97 -0.49 -13.18 -2.33
CA GLY A 97 0.27 -13.83 -1.26
C GLY A 97 1.26 -12.90 -0.56
N ALA A 98 1.69 -11.80 -1.20
CA ALA A 98 2.62 -10.80 -0.67
C ALA A 98 3.85 -11.41 0.02
N LEU A 99 3.94 -11.33 1.37
CA LEU A 99 5.03 -11.84 2.20
C LEU A 99 4.79 -13.28 2.69
N ASN A 100 3.57 -13.78 2.55
CA ASN A 100 3.15 -15.10 3.05
C ASN A 100 2.30 -15.87 2.01
N PRO A 101 2.83 -16.15 0.80
CA PRO A 101 2.12 -16.89 -0.22
C PRO A 101 1.81 -18.34 0.21
N GLN A 102 2.64 -18.93 1.07
CA GLN A 102 2.35 -20.23 1.70
C GLN A 102 1.09 -20.15 2.59
N GLY A 103 0.97 -19.15 3.47
CA GLY A 103 -0.16 -19.00 4.39
C GLY A 103 -1.49 -18.80 3.67
N LEU A 104 -1.50 -18.01 2.59
CA LEU A 104 -2.71 -17.86 1.76
C LEU A 104 -3.04 -19.16 1.00
N ALA A 105 -2.04 -19.85 0.43
CA ALA A 105 -2.27 -21.12 -0.25
C ALA A 105 -2.82 -22.22 0.67
N ARG A 106 -2.37 -22.28 1.94
CA ARG A 106 -2.96 -23.18 2.97
C ARG A 106 -4.45 -22.90 3.18
N LYS A 107 -4.79 -21.64 3.47
CA LYS A 107 -6.17 -21.18 3.70
C LYS A 107 -7.10 -21.44 2.50
N VAL A 108 -6.57 -21.35 1.28
CA VAL A 108 -7.30 -21.69 0.06
C VAL A 108 -7.45 -23.21 -0.11
N ALA A 109 -6.41 -24.02 0.19
CA ALA A 109 -6.51 -25.48 0.17
C ALA A 109 -7.50 -26.03 1.21
N GLU A 110 -7.54 -25.45 2.40
CA GLU A 110 -8.55 -25.71 3.44
C GLU A 110 -9.97 -25.42 2.93
N LEU A 111 -10.18 -24.26 2.30
CA LEU A 111 -11.46 -23.86 1.72
C LEU A 111 -11.92 -24.84 0.61
N VAL A 112 -11.04 -25.14 -0.35
CA VAL A 112 -11.27 -26.09 -1.45
C VAL A 112 -11.72 -27.45 -0.92
N ASN A 113 -11.01 -27.97 0.09
CA ASN A 113 -11.34 -29.23 0.73
C ASN A 113 -12.65 -29.17 1.52
N SER A 114 -12.92 -28.07 2.25
CA SER A 114 -14.18 -27.88 3.00
C SER A 114 -15.43 -27.89 2.09
N LYS A 115 -15.25 -27.50 0.83
CA LYS A 115 -16.27 -27.50 -0.23
C LYS A 115 -16.35 -28.83 -0.99
N GLY A 116 -15.38 -29.73 -0.81
CA GLY A 116 -15.29 -31.00 -1.55
C GLY A 116 -14.90 -30.86 -3.02
N TYR A 117 -14.18 -29.78 -3.40
CA TYR A 117 -13.79 -29.54 -4.79
C TYR A 117 -12.46 -30.24 -5.14
N ASP A 118 -12.44 -30.93 -6.28
CA ASP A 118 -11.24 -31.50 -6.90
C ASP A 118 -10.47 -30.38 -7.63
N MET A 119 -9.71 -29.60 -6.88
CA MET A 119 -8.82 -28.54 -7.36
C MET A 119 -7.51 -28.57 -6.59
N ARG A 120 -6.38 -28.34 -7.26
CA ARG A 120 -5.04 -28.35 -6.64
C ARG A 120 -4.52 -26.93 -6.44
N VAL A 121 -4.04 -26.65 -5.23
CA VAL A 121 -3.52 -25.32 -4.84
C VAL A 121 -2.00 -25.38 -4.74
N ALA A 122 -1.33 -24.36 -5.26
CA ALA A 122 0.11 -24.19 -5.18
C ALA A 122 0.50 -22.76 -4.80
N TYR A 123 1.71 -22.58 -4.28
CA TYR A 123 2.34 -21.27 -4.15
C TYR A 123 3.70 -21.18 -4.82
N VAL A 124 4.06 -19.97 -5.23
CA VAL A 124 5.40 -19.60 -5.71
C VAL A 124 6.22 -19.04 -4.55
N SER A 125 7.52 -19.36 -4.53
CA SER A 125 8.48 -18.89 -3.52
C SER A 125 9.87 -18.69 -4.15
N GLY A 126 10.72 -17.93 -3.45
CA GLY A 126 12.06 -17.55 -3.92
C GLY A 126 12.19 -16.07 -4.30
N ASP A 127 11.16 -15.27 -4.04
CA ASP A 127 11.14 -13.82 -4.19
C ASP A 127 11.75 -13.09 -3.00
N ASP A 128 11.57 -13.59 -1.76
CA ASP A 128 12.24 -13.03 -0.58
C ASP A 128 13.77 -13.27 -0.63
N ILE A 129 14.51 -12.17 -0.76
CA ILE A 129 15.97 -12.13 -0.80
C ILE A 129 16.54 -11.69 0.56
N LEU A 130 15.74 -11.22 1.52
CA LEU A 130 16.25 -10.68 2.78
C LEU A 130 17.15 -11.67 3.55
N PRO A 131 16.82 -12.97 3.68
CA PRO A 131 17.72 -13.97 4.28
C PRO A 131 19.04 -14.19 3.50
N ARG A 132 19.06 -13.80 2.21
CA ARG A 132 20.16 -14.04 1.26
C ARG A 132 21.00 -12.78 0.98
N LEU A 133 20.57 -11.60 1.46
CA LEU A 133 21.38 -10.38 1.47
C LEU A 133 22.59 -10.45 2.42
N GLY A 134 22.57 -11.36 3.40
CA GLY A 134 23.62 -11.50 4.41
C GLY A 134 23.72 -10.35 5.42
N ARG A 135 22.77 -9.40 5.37
CA ARG A 135 22.68 -8.22 6.25
C ARG A 135 21.23 -7.81 6.46
N ASP A 136 20.91 -7.29 7.64
CA ASP A 136 19.59 -6.74 8.00
C ASP A 136 19.54 -5.20 7.89
N THR A 137 20.62 -4.57 7.41
CA THR A 137 20.83 -3.12 7.39
C THR A 137 21.37 -2.66 6.03
N MET A 138 20.99 -1.44 5.64
CA MET A 138 21.51 -0.78 4.44
C MET A 138 23.00 -0.45 4.60
N PRO A 139 23.82 -0.69 3.56
CA PRO A 139 25.25 -0.40 3.60
C PRO A 139 25.55 1.07 3.85
N GLN A 140 26.78 1.36 4.26
CA GLN A 140 27.28 2.72 4.43
C GLN A 140 28.31 3.09 3.35
N GLY A 141 28.95 2.09 2.71
CA GLY A 141 29.73 2.30 1.50
C GLY A 141 28.88 2.29 0.21
N PRO A 142 29.16 3.16 -0.78
CA PRO A 142 28.50 3.09 -2.09
C PRO A 142 28.80 1.75 -2.80
N ASP A 143 30.04 1.27 -2.74
CA ASP A 143 30.49 0.02 -3.39
C ASP A 143 29.90 -1.25 -2.73
N GLU A 144 29.37 -1.13 -1.52
CA GLU A 144 28.63 -2.19 -0.81
C GLU A 144 27.14 -2.23 -1.20
N SER A 145 26.66 -1.24 -1.95
CA SER A 145 25.27 -1.14 -2.39
C SER A 145 25.03 -2.03 -3.61
N LEU A 146 23.91 -2.75 -3.61
CA LEU A 146 23.46 -3.41 -4.84
C LEU A 146 23.08 -2.31 -5.86
N PRO A 147 23.43 -2.47 -7.15
CA PRO A 147 23.19 -1.43 -8.15
C PRO A 147 21.74 -0.95 -8.18
N HIS A 148 21.54 0.36 -8.37
CA HIS A 148 20.22 0.94 -8.61
C HIS A 148 19.63 0.37 -9.90
N LEU A 149 18.30 0.30 -10.00
CA LEU A 149 17.56 -0.22 -11.16
C LEU A 149 18.07 0.35 -12.49
N ASP A 150 18.28 1.67 -12.54
CA ASP A 150 18.70 2.40 -13.73
C ASP A 150 20.24 2.55 -13.87
N ALA A 151 21.04 1.88 -13.05
CA ALA A 151 22.52 2.02 -13.03
C ALA A 151 23.23 1.57 -14.33
N ALA A 152 22.50 1.00 -15.28
CA ALA A 152 22.97 0.70 -16.63
C ALA A 152 22.94 1.92 -17.57
N ASN A 153 22.16 2.97 -17.28
CA ASN A 153 22.12 4.18 -18.10
C ASN A 153 23.14 5.22 -17.57
N PRO A 154 24.23 5.52 -18.30
CA PRO A 154 25.30 6.41 -17.85
C PRO A 154 24.89 7.89 -17.78
N HIS A 155 23.70 8.26 -18.26
CA HIS A 155 23.17 9.62 -18.18
C HIS A 155 22.33 9.87 -16.90
N VAL A 156 21.96 8.82 -16.17
CA VAL A 156 21.12 8.94 -14.96
C VAL A 156 21.97 9.34 -13.75
N ASN A 157 21.78 10.58 -13.28
CA ASN A 157 22.30 11.03 -12.00
C ASN A 157 21.27 10.77 -10.91
N LEU A 158 21.63 10.03 -9.86
CA LEU A 158 20.75 9.82 -8.71
C LEU A 158 20.74 11.06 -7.81
N LEU A 159 19.56 11.49 -7.38
CA LEU A 159 19.43 12.58 -6.41
C LEU A 159 20.02 12.16 -5.04
N PRO A 160 20.58 13.09 -4.24
CA PRO A 160 21.11 12.80 -2.91
C PRO A 160 20.11 12.13 -1.95
N GLU A 161 18.81 12.35 -2.16
CA GLU A 161 17.73 11.71 -1.43
C GLU A 161 17.66 10.19 -1.67
N ALA A 162 18.00 9.70 -2.87
CA ALA A 162 17.98 8.27 -3.17
C ALA A 162 19.08 7.49 -2.40
N THR A 163 20.25 8.12 -2.20
CA THR A 163 21.40 7.56 -1.49
C THR A 163 21.50 8.01 -0.03
N GLN A 164 20.43 8.60 0.54
CA GLN A 164 20.37 9.15 1.90
C GLN A 164 20.70 8.15 3.03
N PHE A 165 20.76 6.85 2.73
CA PHE A 165 21.19 5.80 3.66
C PHE A 165 22.71 5.70 3.83
N LEU A 166 23.53 6.21 2.89
CA LEU A 166 25.01 6.24 2.94
C LEU A 166 25.60 7.29 3.91
N LYS A 167 24.79 7.77 4.86
CA LYS A 167 25.14 8.85 5.79
C LYS A 167 25.93 8.31 6.98
N ASN A 168 27.25 8.18 6.79
CA ASN A 168 28.27 7.72 7.75
C ASN A 168 28.26 8.43 9.13
N ASP A 169 27.48 9.49 9.35
CA ASP A 169 27.27 10.14 10.66
C ASP A 169 26.20 9.45 11.53
N ARG A 170 25.57 8.35 11.07
CA ARG A 170 24.36 7.77 11.67
C ARG A 170 24.38 6.24 11.68
N GLU A 171 23.53 5.66 12.53
CA GLU A 171 23.29 4.22 12.57
C GLU A 171 22.77 3.67 11.22
N PRO A 172 23.28 2.51 10.75
CA PRO A 172 22.82 1.86 9.52
C PRO A 172 21.31 1.61 9.51
N ARG A 173 20.66 1.79 8.35
CA ARG A 173 19.19 1.73 8.27
C ARG A 173 18.71 0.30 8.18
N LYS A 174 17.97 -0.17 9.19
CA LYS A 174 17.36 -1.50 9.16
C LYS A 174 16.48 -1.68 7.92
N ILE A 175 16.75 -2.74 7.18
CA ILE A 175 15.95 -3.27 6.07
C ILE A 175 14.71 -3.93 6.66
N VAL A 176 13.57 -3.73 5.99
CA VAL A 176 12.24 -4.21 6.38
C VAL A 176 11.76 -5.31 5.45
N SER A 177 12.04 -5.22 4.15
CA SER A 177 11.80 -6.27 3.17
C SER A 177 12.74 -6.12 1.95
N ALA A 178 12.94 -7.22 1.22
CA ALA A 178 13.78 -7.26 0.03
C ALA A 178 13.26 -8.31 -0.98
N ASN A 179 12.25 -7.97 -1.77
CA ASN A 179 11.56 -8.91 -2.66
C ASN A 179 11.96 -8.72 -4.14
N ALA A 180 12.46 -9.77 -4.78
CA ALA A 180 12.77 -9.82 -6.20
C ALA A 180 11.49 -10.01 -7.04
N TYR A 181 11.44 -9.37 -8.21
CA TYR A 181 10.31 -9.50 -9.14
C TYR A 181 10.47 -10.80 -9.93
N LEU A 182 9.85 -11.89 -9.47
CA LEU A 182 9.87 -13.17 -10.18
C LEU A 182 9.14 -13.11 -11.53
N GLY A 183 9.36 -14.14 -12.35
CA GLY A 183 8.75 -14.28 -13.67
C GLY A 183 7.46 -15.09 -13.70
N ALA A 184 7.06 -15.44 -14.91
CA ALA A 184 5.97 -16.32 -15.30
C ALA A 184 6.37 -17.80 -15.20
N HIS A 185 7.67 -18.10 -15.28
CA HIS A 185 8.26 -19.45 -15.24
C HIS A 185 7.66 -20.35 -14.13
N ALA A 186 7.60 -19.91 -12.86
CA ALA A 186 6.99 -20.69 -11.77
C ALA A 186 5.48 -20.93 -11.97
N ILE A 187 4.74 -19.91 -12.39
CA ILE A 187 3.28 -20.00 -12.60
C ILE A 187 3.00 -20.98 -13.75
N TYR A 188 3.77 -20.91 -14.84
CA TYR A 188 3.70 -21.86 -15.95
C TYR A 188 3.97 -23.30 -15.50
N GLU A 189 5.04 -23.56 -14.74
CA GLU A 189 5.30 -24.92 -14.22
C GLU A 189 4.22 -25.38 -13.24
N ALA A 190 3.65 -24.51 -12.41
CA ALA A 190 2.51 -24.87 -11.56
C ALA A 190 1.29 -25.29 -12.39
N LEU A 191 0.92 -24.54 -13.43
CA LEU A 191 -0.15 -24.89 -14.37
C LEU A 191 0.15 -26.22 -15.10
N ARG A 192 1.39 -26.39 -15.60
CA ARG A 192 1.83 -27.58 -16.34
C ARG A 192 1.84 -28.84 -15.48
N ASN A 193 2.10 -28.72 -14.18
CA ASN A 193 2.04 -29.80 -13.20
C ASN A 193 0.67 -29.88 -12.48
N GLY A 194 -0.36 -29.24 -13.04
CA GLY A 194 -1.77 -29.45 -12.68
C GLY A 194 -2.23 -28.68 -11.44
N ALA A 195 -1.78 -27.44 -11.25
CA ALA A 195 -2.42 -26.50 -10.32
C ALA A 195 -3.66 -25.83 -10.95
N ASP A 196 -4.64 -25.51 -10.11
CA ASP A 196 -5.86 -24.76 -10.45
C ASP A 196 -5.85 -23.37 -9.83
N ILE A 197 -5.31 -23.21 -8.62
CA ILE A 197 -5.12 -21.92 -7.95
C ILE A 197 -3.65 -21.77 -7.54
N ILE A 198 -3.04 -20.67 -7.97
CA ILE A 198 -1.62 -20.37 -7.80
C ILE A 198 -1.47 -19.03 -7.07
N ILE A 199 -0.84 -19.08 -5.89
CA ILE A 199 -0.59 -17.91 -5.05
C ILE A 199 0.88 -17.51 -5.12
N CYS A 200 1.18 -16.29 -5.55
CA CYS A 200 2.55 -15.79 -5.64
C CYS A 200 2.85 -14.80 -4.51
N GLY A 201 4.14 -14.71 -4.14
CA GLY A 201 4.71 -13.51 -3.52
C GLY A 201 4.97 -12.46 -4.59
N ARG A 202 6.11 -11.76 -4.56
CA ARG A 202 6.44 -10.82 -5.65
C ARG A 202 6.79 -11.55 -6.96
N VAL A 203 5.84 -11.53 -7.88
CA VAL A 203 6.08 -11.65 -9.33
C VAL A 203 6.05 -10.27 -9.98
N SER A 204 6.49 -10.19 -11.23
CA SER A 204 6.21 -9.06 -12.10
C SER A 204 4.73 -9.05 -12.48
N ASP A 205 4.19 -7.85 -12.68
CA ASP A 205 2.75 -7.57 -12.57
C ASP A 205 1.94 -8.28 -13.68
N ALA A 206 2.48 -8.26 -14.91
CA ALA A 206 1.98 -8.99 -16.08
C ALA A 206 2.31 -10.49 -16.10
N SER A 207 3.26 -11.00 -15.29
CA SER A 207 3.74 -12.38 -15.40
C SER A 207 2.68 -13.48 -15.15
N PRO A 208 1.62 -13.29 -14.32
CA PRO A 208 0.47 -14.19 -14.30
C PRO A 208 -0.21 -14.33 -15.68
N VAL A 209 -0.38 -13.23 -16.42
CA VAL A 209 -1.01 -13.23 -17.75
C VAL A 209 -0.10 -13.91 -18.78
N ILE A 210 1.21 -13.65 -18.74
CA ILE A 210 2.22 -14.34 -19.56
C ILE A 210 2.12 -15.85 -19.34
N ALA A 211 2.10 -16.31 -18.08
CA ALA A 211 2.05 -17.73 -17.74
C ALA A 211 0.76 -18.42 -18.21
N CYS A 212 -0.38 -17.75 -18.09
CA CYS A 212 -1.67 -18.26 -18.57
C CYS A 212 -1.68 -18.43 -20.10
N ALA A 213 -1.18 -17.43 -20.85
CA ALA A 213 -1.10 -17.49 -22.31
C ALA A 213 -0.09 -18.55 -22.80
N TRP A 214 1.09 -18.59 -22.17
CA TRP A 214 2.13 -19.57 -22.44
C TRP A 214 1.65 -21.01 -22.21
N TYR A 215 1.02 -21.29 -21.06
CA TYR A 215 0.46 -22.61 -20.79
C TYR A 215 -0.61 -23.00 -21.81
N TRP A 216 -1.57 -22.11 -22.11
CA TRP A 216 -2.65 -22.40 -23.07
C TRP A 216 -2.17 -22.73 -24.48
N TRP A 217 -1.21 -21.97 -25.01
CA TRP A 217 -0.68 -22.18 -26.35
C TRP A 217 0.47 -23.18 -26.42
N SER A 218 0.98 -23.62 -25.26
CA SER A 218 2.13 -24.52 -25.13
C SER A 218 3.37 -24.01 -25.88
N TRP A 219 3.61 -22.70 -25.79
CA TRP A 219 4.83 -22.05 -26.31
C TRP A 219 6.11 -22.57 -25.64
N THR A 220 7.26 -22.29 -26.24
CA THR A 220 8.58 -22.53 -25.61
C THR A 220 9.03 -21.33 -24.78
N ASN A 221 9.98 -21.52 -23.86
CA ASN A 221 10.70 -20.44 -23.16
C ASN A 221 11.68 -19.64 -24.06
N THR A 222 11.56 -19.81 -25.38
CA THR A 222 12.29 -19.08 -26.42
C THR A 222 11.38 -18.51 -27.51
N ASP A 223 10.04 -18.65 -27.37
CA ASP A 223 9.04 -18.05 -28.27
C ASP A 223 8.86 -16.57 -27.90
N TYR A 224 9.96 -15.80 -27.99
CA TYR A 224 10.07 -14.50 -27.35
C TYR A 224 9.05 -13.47 -27.87
N ASP A 225 8.71 -13.49 -29.17
CA ASP A 225 7.68 -12.60 -29.72
C ASP A 225 6.31 -12.84 -29.06
N GLN A 226 5.97 -14.10 -28.80
CA GLN A 226 4.71 -14.50 -28.16
C GLN A 226 4.70 -14.12 -26.68
N LEU A 227 5.80 -14.39 -25.96
CA LEU A 227 5.97 -14.01 -24.56
C LEU A 227 5.96 -12.48 -24.37
N ALA A 228 6.58 -11.74 -25.29
CA ALA A 228 6.61 -10.27 -25.29
C ALA A 228 5.24 -9.67 -25.60
N ALA A 229 4.49 -10.24 -26.55
CA ALA A 229 3.13 -9.79 -26.82
C ALA A 229 2.18 -10.14 -25.66
N ALA A 230 2.36 -11.27 -24.98
CA ALA A 230 1.64 -11.62 -23.75
C ALA A 230 2.00 -10.74 -22.55
N LEU A 231 3.25 -10.26 -22.45
CA LEU A 231 3.66 -9.21 -21.49
C LEU A 231 2.86 -7.93 -21.72
N ILE A 232 2.67 -7.51 -22.97
CA ILE A 232 1.88 -6.32 -23.29
C ILE A 232 0.38 -6.54 -23.16
N ALA A 233 -0.13 -7.76 -23.42
CA ALA A 233 -1.50 -8.13 -23.08
C ALA A 233 -1.75 -8.04 -21.56
N GLY A 234 -0.79 -8.52 -20.74
CA GLY A 234 -0.82 -8.39 -19.28
C GLY A 234 -0.77 -6.95 -18.82
N HIS A 235 0.20 -6.18 -19.31
CA HIS A 235 0.35 -4.76 -19.03
C HIS A 235 -0.88 -3.92 -19.40
N THR A 236 -1.62 -4.35 -20.43
CA THR A 236 -2.86 -3.68 -20.86
C THR A 236 -4.08 -4.06 -20.01
N ILE A 237 -4.02 -5.09 -19.15
CA ILE A 237 -5.13 -5.50 -18.26
C ILE A 237 -4.80 -5.45 -16.76
N GLU A 238 -3.54 -5.31 -16.36
CA GLU A 238 -3.14 -4.94 -15.00
C GLU A 238 -3.62 -3.50 -14.66
N CYS A 239 -3.51 -3.10 -13.39
CA CYS A 239 -4.07 -1.82 -12.90
C CYS A 239 -5.61 -1.69 -13.06
N SER A 240 -6.33 -2.81 -13.07
CA SER A 240 -7.80 -2.87 -12.99
C SER A 240 -8.53 -2.03 -14.04
N ALA A 241 -9.32 -1.04 -13.61
CA ALA A 241 -10.21 -0.27 -14.47
C ALA A 241 -9.50 0.70 -15.45
N TYR A 242 -8.17 0.83 -15.45
CA TYR A 242 -7.49 1.87 -16.24
C TYR A 242 -7.77 1.76 -17.75
N VAL A 243 -7.61 0.57 -18.34
CA VAL A 243 -7.92 0.35 -19.77
C VAL A 243 -9.41 0.43 -20.10
N THR A 244 -10.29 0.37 -19.09
CA THR A 244 -11.74 0.47 -19.25
C THR A 244 -12.29 1.86 -18.92
N GLY A 245 -11.41 2.86 -18.73
CA GLY A 245 -11.75 4.28 -18.55
C GLY A 245 -11.36 4.88 -17.20
N GLY A 246 -10.85 4.10 -16.26
CA GLY A 246 -10.30 4.59 -15.00
C GLY A 246 -9.06 5.47 -15.22
N ASN A 247 -8.99 6.63 -14.56
CA ASN A 247 -7.86 7.56 -14.70
C ASN A 247 -7.55 7.96 -16.17
N PHE A 248 -8.58 8.00 -17.02
CA PHE A 248 -8.47 8.32 -18.44
C PHE A 248 -8.56 9.83 -18.68
N ALA A 249 -7.49 10.42 -19.22
CA ALA A 249 -7.34 11.85 -19.44
C ALA A 249 -8.42 12.48 -20.36
N GLY A 250 -9.17 11.68 -21.12
CA GLY A 250 -10.23 12.12 -22.03
C GLY A 250 -11.67 11.91 -21.55
N PHE A 251 -11.90 11.57 -20.27
CA PHE A 251 -13.23 11.23 -19.73
C PHE A 251 -14.29 12.31 -19.99
N GLU A 252 -13.88 13.58 -19.99
CA GLU A 252 -14.68 14.78 -20.22
C GLU A 252 -15.40 14.83 -21.59
N ALA A 253 -14.97 14.02 -22.57
CA ALA A 253 -15.61 13.91 -23.88
C ALA A 253 -16.82 12.95 -23.91
N TYR A 254 -17.10 12.24 -22.80
CA TYR A 254 -18.11 11.18 -22.71
C TYR A 254 -19.12 11.45 -21.58
N ASN A 255 -20.15 10.60 -21.46
CA ASN A 255 -21.11 10.71 -20.36
C ASN A 255 -20.45 10.23 -19.05
N LEU A 256 -20.57 11.02 -17.96
CA LEU A 256 -19.99 10.71 -16.66
C LEU A 256 -20.45 9.37 -16.09
N GLU A 257 -21.70 8.97 -16.36
CA GLU A 257 -22.25 7.66 -15.99
C GLU A 257 -21.41 6.47 -16.50
N ALA A 258 -20.63 6.64 -17.58
CA ALA A 258 -19.74 5.60 -18.09
C ALA A 258 -18.57 5.31 -17.13
N PHE A 259 -18.16 6.26 -16.28
CA PHE A 259 -16.98 6.13 -15.42
C PHE A 259 -17.31 5.91 -13.93
N VAL A 260 -18.59 5.78 -13.57
CA VAL A 260 -19.02 5.56 -12.17
C VAL A 260 -18.60 4.18 -11.65
N GLU A 261 -18.74 3.14 -12.47
CA GLU A 261 -18.31 1.78 -12.15
C GLU A 261 -17.76 1.08 -13.42
N PRO A 262 -16.50 1.38 -13.81
CA PRO A 262 -15.89 0.74 -14.98
C PRO A 262 -15.67 -0.75 -14.72
N GLY A 263 -16.17 -1.61 -15.61
CA GLY A 263 -15.95 -3.06 -15.52
C GLY A 263 -14.48 -3.41 -15.72
N PHE A 264 -14.01 -4.47 -15.05
CA PHE A 264 -12.60 -4.86 -15.16
C PHE A 264 -12.29 -5.60 -16.48
N PRO A 265 -11.04 -5.52 -16.98
CA PRO A 265 -10.68 -5.96 -18.33
C PRO A 265 -10.44 -7.47 -18.48
N ILE A 266 -10.40 -7.88 -19.75
CA ILE A 266 -10.09 -9.23 -20.22
C ILE A 266 -9.18 -9.10 -21.45
N ALA A 267 -8.09 -9.88 -21.51
CA ALA A 267 -7.32 -10.09 -22.73
C ALA A 267 -7.73 -11.41 -23.39
N GLU A 268 -7.96 -11.37 -24.71
CA GLU A 268 -8.16 -12.54 -25.56
C GLU A 268 -6.89 -12.78 -26.39
N VAL A 269 -5.96 -13.61 -25.89
CA VAL A 269 -4.61 -13.76 -26.48
C VAL A 269 -4.58 -14.91 -27.50
N ALA A 270 -4.21 -14.61 -28.73
CA ALA A 270 -4.11 -15.53 -29.86
C ALA A 270 -2.74 -16.24 -29.91
N ARG A 271 -2.61 -17.22 -30.82
CA ARG A 271 -1.46 -18.14 -30.87
C ARG A 271 -0.11 -17.50 -31.21
N ASP A 272 -0.15 -16.41 -31.97
CA ASP A 272 1.01 -15.59 -32.33
C ASP A 272 1.38 -14.57 -31.25
N GLY A 273 0.58 -14.46 -30.18
CA GLY A 273 0.73 -13.50 -29.09
C GLY A 273 -0.07 -12.21 -29.28
N SER A 274 -0.64 -11.95 -30.47
CA SER A 274 -1.59 -10.84 -30.67
C SER A 274 -2.79 -11.00 -29.74
N CYS A 275 -3.45 -9.91 -29.36
CA CYS A 275 -4.59 -9.99 -28.44
C CYS A 275 -5.72 -9.03 -28.77
N VAL A 276 -6.93 -9.34 -28.31
CA VAL A 276 -8.05 -8.39 -28.24
C VAL A 276 -8.33 -8.07 -26.79
N ILE A 277 -8.21 -6.79 -26.43
CA ILE A 277 -8.60 -6.25 -25.12
C ILE A 277 -10.11 -5.98 -25.16
N THR A 278 -10.83 -6.42 -24.12
CA THR A 278 -12.28 -6.33 -23.98
C THR A 278 -12.69 -6.24 -22.51
N LYS A 279 -13.99 -6.05 -22.23
CA LYS A 279 -14.60 -6.27 -20.91
C LYS A 279 -15.85 -7.14 -21.01
N HIS A 280 -16.43 -7.53 -19.87
CA HIS A 280 -17.74 -8.21 -19.85
C HIS A 280 -18.87 -7.29 -20.32
N ALA A 281 -19.79 -7.83 -21.12
CA ALA A 281 -20.97 -7.10 -21.57
C ALA A 281 -21.87 -6.69 -20.38
N GLY A 282 -22.50 -5.52 -20.47
CA GLY A 282 -23.36 -4.99 -19.39
C GLY A 282 -22.61 -4.39 -18.20
N THR A 283 -21.28 -4.38 -18.20
CA THR A 283 -20.47 -3.61 -17.24
C THR A 283 -20.19 -2.19 -17.75
N GLY A 284 -20.01 -1.24 -16.83
CA GLY A 284 -19.66 0.15 -17.15
C GLY A 284 -18.26 0.30 -17.74
N GLY A 285 -17.84 1.55 -17.94
CA GLY A 285 -16.59 1.87 -18.64
C GLY A 285 -16.69 1.67 -20.15
N MET A 286 -15.55 1.80 -20.82
CA MET A 286 -15.40 1.69 -22.27
C MET A 286 -14.01 1.18 -22.65
N VAL A 287 -13.89 0.31 -23.66
CA VAL A 287 -12.60 -0.12 -24.21
C VAL A 287 -12.44 0.38 -25.64
N ASN A 288 -11.60 1.39 -25.81
CA ASN A 288 -11.26 1.94 -27.12
C ASN A 288 -9.75 2.15 -27.29
N VAL A 289 -9.33 2.46 -28.51
CA VAL A 289 -7.90 2.63 -28.82
C VAL A 289 -7.23 3.68 -27.92
N ASP A 290 -7.95 4.71 -27.47
CA ASP A 290 -7.40 5.75 -26.59
C ASP A 290 -7.26 5.30 -25.13
N THR A 291 -8.16 4.48 -24.59
CA THR A 291 -7.97 3.89 -23.25
C THR A 291 -6.84 2.84 -23.26
N CYS A 292 -6.70 2.07 -24.34
CA CYS A 292 -5.56 1.16 -24.54
C CYS A 292 -4.23 1.92 -24.70
N ARG A 293 -4.20 3.03 -25.46
CA ARG A 293 -3.04 3.93 -25.55
C ARG A 293 -2.67 4.51 -24.18
N SER A 294 -3.66 5.00 -23.41
CA SER A 294 -3.42 5.49 -22.06
C SER A 294 -2.79 4.43 -21.18
N GLN A 295 -3.30 3.18 -21.17
CA GLN A 295 -2.73 2.13 -20.34
C GLN A 295 -1.31 1.73 -20.77
N LEU A 296 -1.04 1.53 -22.07
CA LEU A 296 0.30 1.15 -22.56
C LEU A 296 1.37 2.24 -22.31
N LEU A 297 0.95 3.49 -22.07
CA LEU A 297 1.84 4.62 -21.77
C LEU A 297 1.93 4.92 -20.26
N TYR A 298 1.43 4.01 -19.42
CA TYR A 298 1.56 4.05 -17.96
C TYR A 298 2.71 3.14 -17.53
N GLU A 299 3.53 3.56 -16.55
CA GLU A 299 4.60 2.73 -15.96
C GLU A 299 5.71 2.25 -16.92
N LEU A 300 5.69 2.71 -18.17
CA LEU A 300 6.63 2.32 -19.22
C LEU A 300 8.00 3.03 -19.08
N GLN A 301 9.09 2.34 -19.42
CA GLN A 301 10.46 2.87 -19.39
C GLN A 301 11.10 2.83 -20.79
N GLY A 302 10.78 3.83 -21.63
CA GLY A 302 11.30 3.93 -22.99
C GLY A 302 10.60 2.95 -23.95
N HIS A 303 11.27 2.56 -25.03
CA HIS A 303 10.68 1.70 -26.07
C HIS A 303 10.91 0.18 -25.85
N VAL A 304 11.66 -0.20 -24.81
CA VAL A 304 11.98 -1.59 -24.45
C VAL A 304 11.41 -1.90 -23.06
N TYR A 305 10.31 -2.65 -23.00
CA TYR A 305 9.77 -3.15 -21.74
C TYR A 305 10.66 -4.29 -21.23
N LEU A 306 11.10 -4.21 -19.98
CA LEU A 306 11.91 -5.24 -19.33
C LEU A 306 11.04 -6.06 -18.37
N ASN A 307 11.09 -7.39 -18.52
CA ASN A 307 10.46 -8.36 -17.62
C ASN A 307 11.45 -9.52 -17.38
N SER A 308 11.26 -10.27 -16.29
CA SER A 308 12.13 -11.38 -15.90
C SER A 308 12.20 -12.51 -16.93
N ASP A 309 11.12 -12.73 -17.68
CA ASP A 309 11.00 -13.80 -18.68
C ASP A 309 11.39 -13.34 -20.10
N VAL A 310 11.23 -12.05 -20.42
CA VAL A 310 11.36 -11.51 -21.79
C VAL A 310 11.64 -9.99 -21.84
N LYS A 311 12.33 -9.50 -22.89
CA LYS A 311 12.32 -8.08 -23.31
C LYS A 311 11.29 -7.87 -24.43
N ALA A 312 10.46 -6.84 -24.36
CA ALA A 312 9.52 -6.47 -25.43
C ALA A 312 9.88 -5.12 -26.07
N TYR A 313 10.09 -5.11 -27.40
CA TYR A 313 10.28 -3.91 -28.20
C TYR A 313 8.92 -3.40 -28.70
N LEU A 314 8.63 -2.13 -28.44
CA LEU A 314 7.32 -1.50 -28.68
C LEU A 314 7.32 -0.50 -29.85
N ASN A 315 8.46 -0.32 -30.52
CA ASN A 315 8.63 0.60 -31.64
C ASN A 315 7.72 0.30 -32.86
N GLN A 316 7.12 -0.89 -32.94
CA GLN A 316 6.18 -1.31 -33.99
C GLN A 316 4.76 -1.63 -33.47
N VAL A 317 4.44 -1.26 -32.22
CA VAL A 317 3.11 -1.54 -31.64
C VAL A 317 1.98 -0.83 -32.41
N VAL A 318 0.90 -1.56 -32.66
CA VAL A 318 -0.30 -1.11 -33.38
C VAL A 318 -1.54 -1.46 -32.54
N MET A 319 -2.52 -0.55 -32.52
CA MET A 319 -3.81 -0.71 -31.83
C MET A 319 -4.97 -0.34 -32.75
N GLU A 320 -5.93 -1.25 -32.93
CA GLU A 320 -7.03 -1.12 -33.90
C GLU A 320 -8.38 -1.41 -33.23
N GLN A 321 -9.40 -0.59 -33.49
CA GLN A 321 -10.76 -0.86 -33.00
C GLN A 321 -11.39 -1.96 -33.86
N VAL A 322 -11.64 -3.13 -33.28
CA VAL A 322 -12.24 -4.30 -33.97
C VAL A 322 -13.69 -4.59 -33.57
N GLY A 323 -14.23 -3.82 -32.62
CA GLY A 323 -15.65 -3.85 -32.25
C GLY A 323 -15.97 -2.83 -31.15
N ALA A 324 -17.24 -2.75 -30.75
CA ALA A 324 -17.60 -2.05 -29.53
C ALA A 324 -16.96 -2.73 -28.31
N ASP A 325 -16.33 -1.95 -27.42
CA ASP A 325 -15.52 -2.44 -26.30
C ASP A 325 -14.41 -3.43 -26.69
N ARG A 326 -13.88 -3.37 -27.92
CA ARG A 326 -12.87 -4.34 -28.42
C ARG A 326 -11.76 -3.70 -29.25
N VAL A 327 -10.53 -3.80 -28.75
CA VAL A 327 -9.30 -3.29 -29.40
C VAL A 327 -8.32 -4.43 -29.64
N HIS A 328 -7.89 -4.60 -30.89
CA HIS A 328 -6.81 -5.51 -31.27
C HIS A 328 -5.46 -4.83 -31.04
N VAL A 329 -4.50 -5.55 -30.45
CA VAL A 329 -3.14 -5.09 -30.16
C VAL A 329 -2.13 -6.08 -30.75
N SER A 330 -1.21 -5.57 -31.56
CA SER A 330 -0.21 -6.37 -32.28
C SER A 330 1.07 -5.56 -32.58
N GLY A 331 2.07 -6.19 -33.21
CA GLY A 331 3.33 -5.53 -33.59
C GLY A 331 4.40 -5.48 -32.51
N ILE A 332 4.24 -6.24 -31.42
CA ILE A 332 5.28 -6.41 -30.39
C ILE A 332 6.33 -7.42 -30.90
N ARG A 333 7.61 -7.15 -30.65
CA ARG A 333 8.73 -8.08 -30.90
C ARG A 333 9.45 -8.41 -29.59
N GLY A 334 9.87 -9.65 -29.42
CA GLY A 334 10.55 -10.13 -28.23
C GLY A 334 12.06 -10.34 -28.38
N ALA A 335 12.75 -10.40 -27.24
CA ALA A 335 14.14 -10.84 -27.10
C ALA A 335 14.37 -11.47 -25.70
N PRO A 336 15.49 -12.18 -25.49
CA PRO A 336 15.79 -12.79 -24.20
C PRO A 336 15.85 -11.77 -23.06
N PRO A 337 15.50 -12.16 -21.83
CA PRO A 337 15.47 -11.24 -20.69
C PRO A 337 16.86 -10.74 -20.28
N PRO A 338 16.92 -9.60 -19.54
CA PRO A 338 18.13 -9.17 -18.86
C PRO A 338 18.65 -10.23 -17.87
N TYR A 339 19.96 -10.27 -17.66
CA TYR A 339 20.60 -11.15 -16.67
C TYR A 339 20.23 -10.81 -15.21
N THR A 340 19.63 -9.64 -14.99
CA THR A 340 19.11 -9.17 -13.70
C THR A 340 17.59 -9.02 -13.73
N THR A 341 16.95 -9.09 -12.56
CA THR A 341 15.59 -8.59 -12.32
C THR A 341 15.61 -7.46 -11.30
N LYS A 342 14.49 -6.73 -11.21
CA LYS A 342 14.23 -5.72 -10.18
C LYS A 342 14.14 -6.39 -8.80
N LEU A 343 14.88 -5.84 -7.83
CA LEU A 343 14.81 -6.17 -6.42
C LEU A 343 14.31 -4.94 -5.66
N ALA A 344 13.18 -5.08 -4.98
CA ALA A 344 12.60 -4.02 -4.18
C ALA A 344 13.07 -4.10 -2.72
N ILE A 345 14.00 -3.24 -2.32
CA ILE A 345 14.50 -3.15 -0.94
C ILE A 345 13.84 -1.96 -0.23
N PHE A 346 13.23 -2.21 0.92
CA PHE A 346 12.66 -1.19 1.78
C PHE A 346 13.40 -1.11 3.11
N TYR A 347 13.64 0.11 3.59
CA TYR A 347 14.36 0.35 4.83
C TYR A 347 13.73 1.48 5.65
N LYS A 348 14.02 1.52 6.97
CA LYS A 348 13.54 2.58 7.87
C LYS A 348 14.18 3.93 7.51
N GLY A 349 13.44 4.78 6.78
CA GLY A 349 13.91 6.10 6.35
C GLY A 349 14.02 7.11 7.50
N GLY A 350 13.29 6.87 8.59
CA GLY A 350 13.18 7.74 9.75
C GLY A 350 11.73 8.11 9.98
N TYR A 351 11.48 9.39 10.25
CA TYR A 351 10.15 9.94 10.50
C TYR A 351 9.81 11.04 9.49
N GLU A 352 8.51 11.23 9.24
CA GLU A 352 7.98 12.33 8.44
C GLU A 352 6.78 13.01 9.10
N MET A 353 6.51 14.26 8.72
CA MET A 353 5.33 15.02 9.14
C MET A 353 4.93 16.06 8.08
N GLN A 354 3.65 16.47 8.11
CA GLN A 354 3.06 17.41 7.15
C GLN A 354 2.12 18.40 7.86
N PHE A 355 2.54 19.66 8.03
CA PHE A 355 1.61 20.73 8.44
C PHE A 355 0.83 21.24 7.24
N LEU A 356 -0.50 21.29 7.38
CA LEU A 356 -1.41 21.73 6.33
C LEU A 356 -2.14 23.00 6.80
N VAL A 357 -1.89 24.12 6.13
CA VAL A 357 -2.46 25.43 6.51
C VAL A 357 -2.97 26.17 5.28
N ASN A 358 -3.91 27.10 5.48
CA ASN A 358 -4.59 27.79 4.41
C ASN A 358 -4.47 29.32 4.55
N ALA A 359 -4.55 30.03 3.43
CA ALA A 359 -4.66 31.48 3.38
C ALA A 359 -5.85 31.90 2.50
N THR A 360 -6.78 32.67 3.07
CA THR A 360 -7.85 33.35 2.31
C THR A 360 -7.40 34.74 1.85
N GLY A 361 -7.87 35.19 0.69
CA GLY A 361 -7.77 36.58 0.23
C GLY A 361 -6.52 36.90 -0.59
N TYR A 362 -6.33 38.19 -0.92
CA TYR A 362 -5.21 38.66 -1.75
C TYR A 362 -3.83 38.50 -1.07
N ALA A 363 -2.75 38.73 -1.84
CA ALA A 363 -1.35 38.67 -1.41
C ALA A 363 -0.89 37.34 -0.80
N VAL A 364 -1.45 36.22 -1.27
CA VAL A 364 -1.12 34.85 -0.84
C VAL A 364 0.40 34.56 -0.88
N ASP A 365 1.09 35.03 -1.91
CA ASP A 365 2.55 34.86 -2.03
C ASP A 365 3.31 35.50 -0.87
N GLU A 366 2.99 36.75 -0.51
CA GLU A 366 3.66 37.43 0.60
C GLU A 366 3.24 36.86 1.96
N LYS A 367 2.01 36.36 2.08
CA LYS A 367 1.54 35.62 3.27
C LYS A 367 2.36 34.35 3.50
N PHE A 368 2.55 33.53 2.46
CA PHE A 368 3.32 32.29 2.58
C PHE A 368 4.84 32.52 2.66
N LYS A 369 5.41 33.51 1.96
CA LYS A 369 6.81 33.94 2.14
C LYS A 369 7.09 34.41 3.56
N LEU A 370 6.18 35.20 4.15
CA LEU A 370 6.27 35.62 5.55
C LEU A 370 6.24 34.40 6.49
N PHE A 371 5.31 33.48 6.28
CA PHE A 371 5.12 32.30 7.12
C PHE A 371 6.29 31.31 7.03
N GLU A 372 6.80 31.01 5.83
CA GLU A 372 8.03 30.23 5.66
C GLU A 372 9.22 30.90 6.34
N LYS A 373 9.42 32.21 6.11
CA LYS A 373 10.50 32.97 6.76
C LYS A 373 10.38 32.95 8.28
N GLN A 374 9.16 33.03 8.80
CA GLN A 374 8.87 32.91 10.24
C GLN A 374 9.24 31.52 10.79
N ILE A 375 8.80 30.44 10.15
CA ILE A 375 9.14 29.06 10.57
C ILE A 375 10.66 28.83 10.50
N ARG A 376 11.30 29.12 9.37
CA ARG A 376 12.76 28.97 9.19
C ARG A 376 13.56 29.79 10.21
N SER A 377 13.11 31.02 10.52
CA SER A 377 13.75 31.87 11.53
C SER A 377 13.59 31.38 12.97
N ARG A 378 12.66 30.45 13.26
CA ARG A 378 12.53 29.79 14.57
C ARG A 378 13.34 28.52 14.68
N ILE A 379 13.48 27.77 13.57
CA ILE A 379 14.33 26.58 13.47
C ILE A 379 15.83 26.97 13.44
N GLY A 380 16.17 28.10 12.83
CA GLY A 380 17.55 28.55 12.68
C GLY A 380 18.31 27.78 11.59
N ASN A 381 19.54 28.20 11.26
CA ASN A 381 20.30 27.60 10.16
C ASN A 381 20.83 26.20 10.51
N GLU A 382 21.37 26.04 11.72
CA GLU A 382 21.88 24.75 12.23
C GLU A 382 20.73 23.73 12.37
N GLY A 383 19.58 24.15 12.91
CA GLY A 383 18.38 23.32 13.00
C GLY A 383 17.85 22.89 11.63
N GLN A 384 17.92 23.75 10.60
CA GLN A 384 17.53 23.39 9.23
C GLN A 384 18.52 22.39 8.59
N ALA A 385 19.81 22.47 8.90
CA ALA A 385 20.84 21.63 8.29
C ALA A 385 20.77 20.14 8.70
N VAL A 386 20.10 19.80 9.80
CA VAL A 386 19.96 18.41 10.29
C VAL A 386 18.71 17.69 9.79
N PHE A 387 17.80 18.36 9.07
CA PHE A 387 16.67 17.70 8.39
C PHE A 387 17.18 16.81 7.25
N ASP A 388 16.48 15.71 7.00
CA ASP A 388 16.70 14.90 5.80
C ASP A 388 15.88 15.42 4.61
N SER A 389 14.76 16.11 4.87
CA SER A 389 14.04 16.95 3.90
C SER A 389 13.22 18.03 4.63
N LEU A 390 13.13 19.25 4.08
CA LEU A 390 12.28 20.33 4.63
C LEU A 390 11.78 21.25 3.51
N HIS A 391 10.54 21.04 3.08
CA HIS A 391 9.93 21.71 1.92
C HIS A 391 8.70 22.53 2.34
N PHE A 392 8.56 23.69 1.70
CA PHE A 392 7.45 24.61 1.87
C PHE A 392 6.74 24.73 0.51
N GLN A 393 5.47 24.35 0.45
CA GLN A 393 4.77 24.09 -0.83
C GLN A 393 3.42 24.80 -0.85
N ARG A 394 3.30 25.86 -1.66
CA ARG A 394 2.01 26.44 -2.04
C ARG A 394 1.33 25.55 -3.08
N ILE A 395 0.04 25.24 -2.88
CA ILE A 395 -0.78 24.51 -3.86
C ILE A 395 -1.98 25.38 -4.24
N GLY A 396 -2.12 25.65 -5.55
CA GLY A 396 -3.23 26.41 -6.12
C GLY A 396 -3.05 27.94 -6.16
N THR A 397 -4.08 28.60 -6.68
CA THR A 397 -4.15 30.04 -6.93
C THR A 397 -5.60 30.49 -6.67
N PRO A 398 -5.83 31.63 -5.98
CA PRO A 398 -7.18 32.06 -5.66
C PRO A 398 -7.87 32.63 -6.90
N ALA A 399 -9.20 32.62 -6.92
CA ALA A 399 -9.97 33.35 -7.91
C ALA A 399 -9.65 34.85 -7.87
N SER A 400 -9.59 35.47 -9.05
CA SER A 400 -9.27 36.91 -9.21
C SER A 400 -10.35 37.82 -8.62
N ASP A 401 -11.62 37.39 -8.70
CA ASP A 401 -12.77 38.00 -8.02
C ASP A 401 -13.57 36.88 -7.33
N PRO A 402 -13.29 36.57 -6.05
CA PRO A 402 -13.85 35.41 -5.37
C PRO A 402 -15.27 35.68 -4.86
N ARG A 403 -16.24 34.91 -5.37
CA ARG A 403 -17.66 35.01 -4.97
C ARG A 403 -17.95 34.40 -3.59
N ASP A 404 -17.03 33.58 -3.08
CA ASP A 404 -17.14 32.86 -1.81
C ASP A 404 -15.74 32.63 -1.20
N GLN A 405 -15.68 32.32 0.10
CA GLN A 405 -14.40 32.16 0.81
C GLN A 405 -13.53 31.06 0.21
N ASN A 406 -14.12 29.93 -0.22
CA ASN A 406 -13.37 28.78 -0.71
C ASN A 406 -12.65 29.12 -2.02
N SER A 407 -13.32 29.85 -2.93
CA SER A 407 -12.72 30.37 -4.16
C SER A 407 -11.57 31.37 -3.91
N SER A 408 -11.47 31.94 -2.70
CA SER A 408 -10.38 32.84 -2.28
C SER A 408 -9.29 32.15 -1.45
N THR A 409 -9.44 30.85 -1.14
CA THR A 409 -8.54 30.13 -0.24
C THR A 409 -7.51 29.31 -1.00
N VAL A 410 -6.26 29.39 -0.55
CA VAL A 410 -5.11 28.64 -1.09
C VAL A 410 -4.48 27.81 0.02
N TYR A 411 -4.01 26.62 -0.34
CA TYR A 411 -3.41 25.64 0.58
C TYR A 411 -1.88 25.73 0.59
N PHE A 412 -1.28 25.43 1.73
CA PHE A 412 0.17 25.41 1.94
C PHE A 412 0.57 24.25 2.84
N ARG A 413 1.54 23.46 2.35
CA ARG A 413 2.07 22.25 2.98
C ARG A 413 3.51 22.50 3.41
N ILE A 414 3.80 22.34 4.70
CA ILE A 414 5.17 22.18 5.18
C ILE A 414 5.40 20.67 5.31
N PHE A 415 6.24 20.10 4.45
CA PHE A 415 6.64 18.70 4.49
C PHE A 415 8.04 18.59 5.10
N ALA A 416 8.22 17.70 6.07
CA ALA A 416 9.51 17.48 6.71
C ALA A 416 9.79 15.99 6.92
N GLN A 417 11.02 15.56 6.64
CA GLN A 417 11.57 14.25 6.97
C GLN A 417 12.85 14.44 7.80
N ALA A 418 13.02 13.61 8.83
CA ALA A 418 14.25 13.54 9.60
C ALA A 418 14.41 12.18 10.29
N THR A 419 15.65 11.84 10.62
CA THR A 419 16.00 10.61 11.34
C THR A 419 15.61 10.68 12.82
N ASP A 420 15.63 11.87 13.42
CA ASP A 420 15.29 12.12 14.83
C ASP A 420 13.96 12.89 14.96
N LEU A 421 13.05 12.37 15.80
CA LEU A 421 11.79 13.02 16.17
C LEU A 421 11.99 14.43 16.73
N ARG A 422 13.08 14.68 17.45
CA ARG A 422 13.41 16.01 18.02
C ARG A 422 13.67 17.06 16.93
N THR A 423 14.15 16.65 15.75
CA THR A 423 14.33 17.54 14.59
C THR A 423 12.97 17.95 14.03
N LEU A 424 12.07 17.00 13.81
CA LEU A 424 10.70 17.28 13.36
C LEU A 424 9.91 18.13 14.36
N ALA A 425 10.09 17.88 15.66
CA ALA A 425 9.48 18.69 16.72
C ALA A 425 9.82 20.19 16.62
N GLN A 426 10.98 20.57 16.04
CA GLN A 426 11.32 21.98 15.82
C GLN A 426 10.31 22.70 14.90
N VAL A 427 9.75 22.00 13.90
CA VAL A 427 8.69 22.57 13.03
C VAL A 427 7.43 22.85 13.85
N GLY A 428 7.05 21.93 14.75
CA GLY A 428 5.89 22.09 15.64
C GLY A 428 6.05 23.20 16.66
N GLN A 429 7.25 23.38 17.22
CA GLN A 429 7.53 24.48 18.14
C GLN A 429 7.62 25.82 17.39
N ALA A 430 8.26 25.85 16.20
CA ALA A 430 8.29 27.02 15.32
C ALA A 430 6.89 27.51 14.93
N PHE A 431 5.96 26.58 14.68
CA PHE A 431 4.56 26.88 14.40
C PHE A 431 3.84 27.48 15.63
N LYS A 432 4.01 26.90 16.82
CA LYS A 432 3.44 27.43 18.08
C LYS A 432 3.97 28.84 18.41
N ASP A 433 5.26 29.07 18.20
CA ASP A 433 5.92 30.36 18.42
C ASP A 433 5.34 31.50 17.56
N ILE A 434 4.57 31.18 16.51
CA ILE A 434 3.97 32.15 15.59
C ILE A 434 2.44 32.08 15.50
N SER A 435 1.76 31.29 16.33
CA SER A 435 0.30 31.04 16.28
C SER A 435 -0.59 32.29 16.40
N LEU A 436 -0.06 33.41 16.88
CA LEU A 436 -0.73 34.72 16.90
C LEU A 436 0.16 35.84 16.32
N ARG A 437 1.11 35.47 15.45
CA ARG A 437 2.10 36.38 14.83
C ARG A 437 2.21 36.22 13.31
N HIS A 438 1.42 35.31 12.71
CA HIS A 438 1.34 35.07 11.27
C HIS A 438 0.47 36.12 10.55
N PHE A 439 0.15 35.86 9.29
CA PHE A 439 -0.66 36.74 8.44
C PHE A 439 -2.18 36.69 8.74
N SER A 440 -2.91 37.70 8.27
CA SER A 440 -4.39 37.73 8.29
C SER A 440 -5.01 36.85 7.20
N GLY A 441 -6.07 36.11 7.54
CA GLY A 441 -6.69 35.09 6.68
C GLY A 441 -6.09 33.68 6.82
N PHE A 442 -5.17 33.49 7.77
CA PHE A 442 -4.69 32.17 8.18
C PHE A 442 -5.82 31.33 8.80
N HIS A 443 -5.90 30.06 8.42
CA HIS A 443 -6.75 29.05 9.04
C HIS A 443 -6.24 27.63 8.68
N SER A 444 -6.75 26.58 9.33
CA SER A 444 -6.44 25.18 9.01
C SER A 444 -7.62 24.28 9.38
N SER A 445 -7.53 22.99 9.06
CA SER A 445 -8.31 21.98 9.79
C SER A 445 -7.88 21.97 11.27
N LEU A 446 -8.75 21.50 12.16
CA LEU A 446 -8.40 21.16 13.54
C LEU A 446 -7.86 19.72 13.66
N ASP A 447 -7.94 18.92 12.59
CA ASP A 447 -7.26 17.63 12.49
C ASP A 447 -5.78 17.85 12.12
N PHE A 448 -4.92 17.75 13.13
CA PHE A 448 -3.46 17.85 13.00
C PHE A 448 -2.76 16.48 12.95
N ARG A 449 -3.47 15.36 12.69
CA ARG A 449 -2.85 14.02 12.65
C ARG A 449 -1.72 13.91 11.61
N THR A 450 -1.79 14.65 10.50
CA THR A 450 -0.71 14.72 9.50
C THR A 450 0.56 15.39 10.02
N ALA A 451 0.45 16.27 11.02
CA ALA A 451 1.55 16.98 11.65
C ALA A 451 2.14 16.22 12.86
N VAL A 452 1.56 15.08 13.26
CA VAL A 452 2.20 14.15 14.19
C VAL A 452 3.27 13.37 13.42
N PRO A 453 4.54 13.37 13.87
CA PRO A 453 5.58 12.58 13.22
C PRO A 453 5.25 11.09 13.17
N ARG A 454 5.23 10.51 11.98
CA ARG A 454 5.02 9.08 11.73
C ARG A 454 6.32 8.43 11.20
N PRO A 455 6.60 7.16 11.49
CA PRO A 455 7.68 6.45 10.80
C PRO A 455 7.35 6.32 9.30
N TYR A 456 8.37 6.24 8.46
CA TYR A 456 8.20 5.97 7.03
C TYR A 456 9.26 4.99 6.51
N LEU A 457 8.89 4.28 5.44
CA LEU A 457 9.74 3.34 4.74
C LEU A 457 10.26 3.99 3.46
N ALA A 458 11.59 4.05 3.33
CA ALA A 458 12.27 4.53 2.15
C ALA A 458 12.54 3.36 1.19
N TYR A 459 12.55 3.65 -0.11
CA TYR A 459 12.70 2.66 -1.16
C TYR A 459 14.06 2.74 -1.86
N TRP A 460 14.68 1.59 -2.11
CA TRP A 460 15.83 1.42 -2.99
C TRP A 460 15.48 0.41 -4.11
N PRO A 461 15.09 0.87 -5.31
CA PRO A 461 14.89 0.01 -6.46
C PRO A 461 16.26 -0.46 -6.97
N SER A 462 16.51 -1.76 -6.90
CA SER A 462 17.81 -2.37 -7.13
C SER A 462 17.78 -3.48 -8.18
N LEU A 463 18.95 -4.00 -8.55
CA LEU A 463 19.11 -5.15 -9.45
C LEU A 463 19.61 -6.38 -8.70
N TRP A 464 19.05 -7.55 -9.01
CA TRP A 464 19.50 -8.85 -8.52
C TRP A 464 19.68 -9.84 -9.69
N ARG A 465 20.69 -10.72 -9.63
CA ARG A 465 20.98 -11.64 -10.74
C ARG A 465 19.93 -12.76 -10.82
N GLN A 466 19.31 -12.96 -11.99
CA GLN A 466 18.26 -13.96 -12.18
C GLN A 466 18.75 -15.40 -11.92
N ALA A 467 20.02 -15.65 -12.27
CA ALA A 467 20.70 -16.92 -12.03
C ALA A 467 20.81 -17.28 -10.53
N ASP A 468 20.86 -16.28 -9.64
CA ASP A 468 21.02 -16.50 -8.19
C ASP A 468 19.69 -16.77 -7.48
N LEU A 469 18.53 -16.48 -8.09
CA LEU A 469 17.21 -16.69 -7.47
C LEU A 469 16.92 -18.19 -7.26
N GLU A 470 16.24 -18.55 -6.18
CA GLU A 470 15.85 -19.95 -5.89
C GLU A 470 14.35 -20.17 -6.04
N GLU A 471 13.85 -19.87 -7.24
CA GLU A 471 12.45 -19.93 -7.63
C GLU A 471 11.88 -21.36 -7.58
N ARG A 472 10.75 -21.52 -6.86
CA ARG A 472 10.15 -22.82 -6.52
C ARG A 472 8.62 -22.76 -6.56
N VAL A 473 8.01 -23.84 -7.05
CA VAL A 473 6.58 -24.12 -6.94
C VAL A 473 6.36 -25.15 -5.83
N CYS A 474 5.44 -24.87 -4.92
CA CYS A 474 5.09 -25.75 -3.81
C CYS A 474 3.59 -26.04 -3.81
N PHE A 475 3.20 -27.30 -4.05
CA PHE A 475 1.81 -27.76 -3.97
C PHE A 475 1.40 -27.98 -2.50
N VAL A 476 0.18 -27.60 -2.13
CA VAL A 476 -0.29 -27.61 -0.73
C VAL A 476 -1.54 -28.47 -0.58
N LYS A 477 -1.55 -29.29 0.48
CA LYS A 477 -2.68 -30.15 0.87
C LYS A 477 -3.68 -29.41 1.76
N ALA A 478 -4.88 -29.98 1.87
CA ALA A 478 -5.96 -29.53 2.76
C ALA A 478 -5.59 -29.38 4.24
N ASN A 479 -4.56 -30.10 4.72
CA ASN A 479 -4.05 -30.03 6.10
C ASN A 479 -2.86 -29.07 6.25
N GLY A 480 -2.54 -28.28 5.22
CA GLY A 480 -1.46 -27.30 5.21
C GLY A 480 -0.05 -27.84 4.93
N ASP A 481 0.11 -29.16 4.75
CA ASP A 481 1.37 -29.79 4.33
C ASP A 481 1.74 -29.42 2.88
N VAL A 482 3.04 -29.35 2.60
CA VAL A 482 3.53 -29.33 1.21
C VAL A 482 3.46 -30.76 0.63
N GLU A 483 2.71 -30.93 -0.46
CA GLU A 483 2.60 -32.20 -1.18
C GLU A 483 3.86 -32.50 -1.99
N ALA A 484 4.31 -31.50 -2.76
CA ALA A 484 5.42 -31.60 -3.68
C ALA A 484 6.04 -30.23 -3.89
N GLN A 485 7.37 -30.20 -4.08
CA GLN A 485 8.13 -28.99 -4.40
C GLN A 485 8.90 -29.21 -5.70
N LEU A 486 8.79 -28.25 -6.62
CA LEU A 486 9.48 -28.24 -7.90
C LEU A 486 10.42 -27.02 -7.95
N ASN A 487 11.71 -27.26 -8.22
CA ASN A 487 12.63 -26.17 -8.53
C ASN A 487 12.39 -25.70 -9.97
N VAL A 488 12.33 -24.40 -10.21
CA VAL A 488 11.96 -23.83 -11.50
C VAL A 488 13.20 -23.61 -12.37
N ALA A 489 13.11 -23.98 -13.64
CA ALA A 489 14.19 -23.81 -14.61
C ALA A 489 14.40 -22.33 -14.93
N LYS A 490 15.66 -21.91 -15.14
CA LYS A 490 16.01 -20.53 -15.50
C LYS A 490 15.69 -20.18 -16.95
N PRO A 491 15.55 -18.88 -17.30
CA PRO A 491 15.64 -18.43 -18.68
C PRO A 491 16.88 -19.03 -19.37
N PRO A 492 16.73 -19.64 -20.57
CA PRO A 492 17.79 -20.44 -21.18
C PRO A 492 18.88 -19.59 -21.85
N LYS A 493 18.56 -18.34 -22.16
CA LYS A 493 19.48 -17.30 -22.66
C LYS A 493 19.13 -16.01 -21.91
N TYR A 494 20.16 -15.21 -21.64
CA TYR A 494 20.02 -13.82 -21.24
C TYR A 494 20.67 -12.93 -22.31
N GLU A 495 20.31 -11.65 -22.28
CA GLU A 495 20.95 -10.61 -23.08
C GLU A 495 21.30 -9.42 -22.17
N LEU A 496 22.24 -8.58 -22.58
CA LEU A 496 22.48 -7.32 -21.86
C LEU A 496 21.36 -6.32 -22.18
N LEU A 497 21.21 -5.33 -21.30
CA LEU A 497 20.45 -4.14 -21.62
C LEU A 497 21.31 -3.28 -22.56
N GLU A 498 20.73 -2.87 -23.69
CA GLU A 498 21.32 -1.91 -24.62
C GLU A 498 21.02 -0.48 -24.13
N ASP A 499 21.84 0.50 -24.52
CA ASP A 499 21.58 1.91 -24.22
C ASP A 499 20.18 2.30 -24.73
N ARG A 500 19.34 2.89 -23.87
CA ARG A 500 17.98 3.28 -24.24
C ARG A 500 18.03 4.44 -25.23
N GLU A 501 17.39 4.26 -26.39
CA GLU A 501 17.21 5.33 -27.36
C GLU A 501 16.56 6.57 -26.71
N SER A 502 17.22 7.72 -26.85
CA SER A 502 16.64 9.03 -26.56
C SER A 502 16.95 9.95 -27.74
N TYR A 503 15.92 10.41 -28.45
CA TYR A 503 16.10 11.23 -29.65
C TYR A 503 14.99 12.25 -29.83
N ASP A 504 15.36 13.43 -30.35
CA ASP A 504 14.41 14.30 -31.04
C ASP A 504 14.05 13.71 -32.40
N THR A 505 12.84 14.04 -32.87
CA THR A 505 12.24 13.45 -34.06
C THR A 505 13.15 13.58 -35.30
N PRO A 506 13.42 12.50 -36.05
CA PRO A 506 14.33 12.56 -37.20
C PRO A 506 13.74 13.30 -38.42
N SER A 507 12.42 13.56 -38.42
CA SER A 507 11.69 14.24 -39.49
C SER A 507 10.66 15.23 -38.92
N PRO A 508 11.05 16.45 -38.51
CA PRO A 508 10.11 17.50 -38.17
C PRO A 508 9.38 17.98 -39.45
N SER A 509 8.05 17.90 -39.45
CA SER A 509 7.24 18.44 -40.56
C SER A 509 7.05 19.94 -40.33
N GLU A 510 8.05 20.75 -40.74
CA GLU A 510 7.97 22.21 -40.69
C GLU A 510 6.74 22.75 -41.45
N SER A 511 6.38 22.11 -42.56
CA SER A 511 5.16 22.42 -43.32
C SER A 511 3.86 22.21 -42.54
N ALA A 512 3.83 21.33 -41.53
CA ALA A 512 2.69 21.20 -40.63
C ALA A 512 2.66 22.27 -39.52
N LEU A 513 3.73 23.06 -39.37
CA LEU A 513 3.85 24.19 -38.45
C LEU A 513 3.61 25.56 -39.12
N GLN A 514 3.44 25.59 -40.46
CA GLN A 514 3.20 26.82 -41.21
C GLN A 514 1.73 27.26 -41.16
N GLY A 515 1.49 28.55 -40.88
CA GLY A 515 0.16 29.17 -40.89
C GLY A 515 -0.05 30.15 -39.74
N GLU A 516 -1.31 30.56 -39.54
CA GLU A 516 -1.76 31.27 -38.34
C GLU A 516 -1.64 30.34 -37.12
N SER A 517 -0.89 30.72 -36.08
CA SER A 517 -0.87 30.00 -34.80
C SER A 517 -1.99 30.48 -33.88
N ARG A 518 -2.46 29.60 -32.99
CA ARG A 518 -3.40 29.93 -31.91
C ARG A 518 -2.92 29.35 -30.59
N LYS A 519 -3.16 30.09 -29.51
CA LYS A 519 -2.88 29.65 -28.15
C LYS A 519 -4.02 28.80 -27.63
N VAL A 520 -3.74 27.52 -27.40
CA VAL A 520 -4.67 26.51 -26.86
C VAL A 520 -3.96 25.74 -25.73
N ARG A 521 -4.70 25.04 -24.87
CA ARG A 521 -4.06 24.08 -23.95
C ARG A 521 -3.57 22.89 -24.76
N LEU A 522 -2.51 22.22 -24.32
CA LEU A 522 -2.11 20.95 -24.94
C LEU A 522 -3.26 19.93 -24.89
N GLY A 523 -4.01 19.89 -23.79
CA GLY A 523 -5.16 19.01 -23.60
C GLY A 523 -6.28 19.21 -24.63
N ASP A 524 -6.32 20.37 -25.32
CA ASP A 524 -7.23 20.59 -26.44
C ASP A 524 -6.91 19.72 -27.66
N VAL A 525 -5.67 19.23 -27.81
CA VAL A 525 -5.19 18.51 -28.99
C VAL A 525 -4.50 17.18 -28.67
N ALA A 526 -4.28 16.88 -27.38
CA ALA A 526 -3.58 15.69 -26.90
C ALA A 526 -4.27 15.02 -25.71
N LEU A 527 -4.32 13.69 -25.78
CA LEU A 527 -4.50 12.83 -24.64
C LEU A 527 -3.12 12.34 -24.15
N GLY A 528 -3.11 11.64 -23.02
CA GLY A 528 -1.89 11.07 -22.48
C GLY A 528 -2.14 10.20 -21.25
N ARG A 529 -1.04 9.76 -20.63
CA ARG A 529 -1.01 9.13 -19.32
C ARG A 529 0.36 9.39 -18.66
N SER A 530 0.43 9.30 -17.33
CA SER A 530 1.68 9.32 -16.57
C SER A 530 1.61 8.44 -15.31
N GLY A 531 2.76 8.00 -14.83
CA GLY A 531 2.90 7.19 -13.63
C GLY A 531 4.31 7.23 -13.07
N ASP A 532 4.48 6.59 -11.92
CA ASP A 532 5.79 6.31 -11.33
C ASP A 532 6.41 5.03 -11.91
N LYS A 533 7.70 4.81 -11.68
CA LYS A 533 8.30 3.47 -11.63
C LYS A 533 9.47 3.53 -10.65
N GLY A 534 9.19 3.26 -9.37
CA GLY A 534 10.12 3.50 -8.28
C GLY A 534 10.42 5.00 -8.11
N SER A 535 11.68 5.39 -8.29
CA SER A 535 12.16 6.78 -8.15
C SER A 535 11.87 7.67 -9.38
N ASN A 536 11.44 7.06 -10.49
CA ASN A 536 11.30 7.72 -11.80
C ASN A 536 9.83 8.05 -12.12
N LEU A 537 9.62 9.01 -13.01
CA LEU A 537 8.29 9.33 -13.57
C LEU A 537 8.30 9.10 -15.08
N ASN A 538 7.26 8.47 -15.60
CA ASN A 538 6.99 8.33 -17.02
C ASN A 538 5.78 9.16 -17.44
N PHE A 539 5.76 9.62 -18.68
CA PHE A 539 4.54 10.12 -19.30
C PHE A 539 4.53 9.94 -20.82
N GLY A 540 3.38 9.54 -21.36
CA GLY A 540 3.13 9.47 -22.79
C GLY A 540 2.07 10.47 -23.22
N LEU A 541 2.28 11.06 -24.40
CA LEU A 541 1.33 11.94 -25.09
C LEU A 541 0.96 11.33 -26.42
N PHE A 542 -0.34 11.22 -26.70
CA PHE A 542 -0.86 10.62 -27.93
C PHE A 542 -1.99 11.47 -28.52
N VAL A 543 -1.97 11.55 -29.85
CA VAL A 543 -2.35 12.79 -30.54
C VAL A 543 -2.77 12.53 -31.99
N HIS A 544 -3.37 13.54 -32.60
CA HIS A 544 -3.25 13.77 -34.03
C HIS A 544 -2.19 14.85 -34.30
N ARG A 545 -0.93 14.53 -33.94
CA ARG A 545 0.33 15.32 -34.04
C ARG A 545 0.53 16.44 -33.01
N VAL A 546 1.55 16.32 -32.15
CA VAL A 546 2.14 17.38 -31.29
C VAL A 546 3.64 17.14 -31.09
N LYS A 547 4.44 18.20 -30.88
CA LYS A 547 5.86 18.15 -30.47
C LYS A 547 6.21 19.27 -29.47
N THR A 548 7.14 18.98 -28.55
CA THR A 548 7.90 19.89 -27.64
C THR A 548 7.12 20.65 -26.53
N LEU A 549 7.30 20.25 -25.25
CA LEU A 549 6.38 20.65 -24.15
C LEU A 549 6.96 20.81 -22.72
N LEU A 550 8.18 20.39 -22.43
CA LEU A 550 8.62 20.07 -21.05
C LEU A 550 8.70 21.25 -20.06
N GLY A 551 9.12 22.45 -20.50
CA GLY A 551 9.14 23.67 -19.68
C GLY A 551 9.99 23.58 -18.40
N ASP A 552 9.66 24.42 -17.41
CA ASP A 552 10.51 24.68 -16.24
C ASP A 552 10.59 23.55 -15.19
N GLU A 553 9.82 22.47 -15.31
CA GLU A 553 10.01 21.26 -14.46
C GLU A 553 11.26 20.47 -14.90
N LEU A 554 11.75 20.68 -16.13
CA LEU A 554 13.02 20.11 -16.58
C LEU A 554 14.19 20.89 -16.00
N ARG A 555 14.55 20.54 -14.76
CA ARG A 555 15.81 20.95 -14.15
C ARG A 555 16.98 20.24 -14.81
N ALA A 556 18.13 20.91 -14.89
CA ALA A 556 19.34 20.39 -15.54
C ALA A 556 20.00 19.19 -14.82
N ASP A 557 19.54 18.81 -13.62
CA ASP A 557 19.96 17.61 -12.89
C ASP A 557 19.09 16.37 -13.14
N PHE A 558 17.95 16.51 -13.84
CA PHE A 558 17.14 15.37 -14.27
C PHE A 558 17.57 14.88 -15.66
N ALA A 559 17.82 13.58 -15.79
CA ALA A 559 17.94 12.93 -17.09
C ALA A 559 16.55 12.71 -17.71
N VAL A 560 16.44 12.90 -19.03
CA VAL A 560 15.20 12.64 -19.79
C VAL A 560 15.47 11.73 -20.99
N GLU A 561 14.73 10.63 -21.05
CA GLU A 561 14.60 9.82 -22.27
C GLU A 561 13.38 10.25 -23.09
N ARG A 562 13.49 10.18 -24.41
CA ARG A 562 12.39 10.47 -25.36
C ARG A 562 12.36 9.45 -26.50
N VAL A 563 11.22 8.80 -26.70
CA VAL A 563 10.96 7.86 -27.81
C VAL A 563 9.65 8.16 -28.54
N GLU A 564 9.54 7.75 -29.80
CA GLU A 564 8.30 7.85 -30.60
C GLU A 564 7.71 6.44 -30.84
N PHE A 565 6.37 6.32 -30.80
CA PHE A 565 5.64 5.08 -31.12
C PHE A 565 4.71 5.33 -32.32
N PRO A 566 5.20 5.13 -33.57
CA PRO A 566 4.48 5.57 -34.77
C PRO A 566 3.12 4.90 -34.97
N GLY A 567 3.03 3.58 -34.72
CA GLY A 567 1.80 2.80 -34.94
C GLY A 567 0.63 3.14 -34.02
N ILE A 568 0.88 3.88 -32.93
CA ILE A 568 -0.14 4.40 -32.02
C ILE A 568 -0.18 5.94 -31.92
N PHE A 569 0.62 6.64 -32.72
CA PHE A 569 0.75 8.11 -32.74
C PHE A 569 1.10 8.73 -31.37
N ALA A 570 1.98 8.06 -30.61
CA ALA A 570 2.43 8.52 -29.30
C ALA A 570 3.90 8.97 -29.27
N VAL A 571 4.22 9.87 -28.33
CA VAL A 571 5.58 10.22 -27.92
C VAL A 571 5.66 10.00 -26.41
N HIS A 572 6.70 9.31 -25.95
CA HIS A 572 6.86 8.90 -24.55
C HIS A 572 8.16 9.42 -23.96
N PHE A 573 8.10 9.79 -22.68
CA PHE A 573 9.19 10.38 -21.92
C PHE A 573 9.39 9.66 -20.57
N VAL A 574 10.64 9.54 -20.14
CA VAL A 574 10.99 9.15 -18.76
C VAL A 574 11.80 10.29 -18.14
N VAL A 575 11.42 10.74 -16.95
CA VAL A 575 12.13 11.74 -16.14
C VAL A 575 12.70 11.03 -14.92
N TYR A 576 14.03 10.89 -14.87
CA TYR A 576 14.70 10.08 -13.86
C TYR A 576 14.82 10.78 -12.51
N GLY A 577 14.66 10.02 -11.42
CA GLY A 577 14.87 10.46 -10.04
C GLY A 577 13.89 11.50 -9.47
N ILE A 578 12.97 12.08 -10.27
CA ILE A 578 12.10 13.19 -9.87
C ILE A 578 11.16 12.89 -8.68
N LEU A 579 10.90 11.60 -8.37
CA LEU A 579 10.13 11.18 -7.19
C LEU A 579 11.02 10.96 -5.94
N GLY A 580 12.35 10.98 -6.09
CA GLY A 580 13.33 10.76 -5.03
C GLY A 580 13.37 9.29 -4.60
N LYS A 581 12.85 9.00 -3.40
CA LYS A 581 12.80 7.66 -2.80
C LYS A 581 11.46 6.93 -3.09
N GLY A 582 10.90 7.18 -4.27
CA GLY A 582 9.63 6.61 -4.75
C GLY A 582 8.38 6.96 -3.93
N VAL A 583 7.26 6.34 -4.31
CA VAL A 583 5.90 6.58 -3.76
C VAL A 583 5.87 6.59 -2.23
N SER A 584 6.57 5.66 -1.58
CA SER A 584 6.50 5.44 -0.13
C SER A 584 7.03 6.60 0.71
N SER A 585 7.82 7.51 0.11
CA SER A 585 8.52 8.56 0.87
C SER A 585 8.87 9.83 0.08
N SER A 586 8.21 10.08 -1.06
CA SER A 586 8.43 11.28 -1.88
C SER A 586 7.99 12.57 -1.17
N HIS A 587 8.75 13.65 -1.39
CA HIS A 587 8.36 14.98 -0.92
C HIS A 587 7.36 15.68 -1.86
N ARG A 588 7.22 15.23 -3.12
CA ARG A 588 6.20 15.75 -4.05
C ARG A 588 4.80 15.38 -3.52
N LEU A 589 3.78 16.20 -3.82
CA LEU A 589 2.41 15.93 -3.39
C LEU A 589 1.78 14.79 -4.21
N ASP A 590 2.03 14.78 -5.52
CA ASP A 590 1.76 13.65 -6.41
C ASP A 590 2.98 12.72 -6.41
N GLY A 591 3.03 11.81 -5.43
CA GLY A 591 4.09 10.80 -5.31
C GLY A 591 4.00 9.66 -6.33
N PHE A 592 2.86 9.51 -7.02
CA PHE A 592 2.62 8.52 -8.07
C PHE A 592 2.80 9.08 -9.50
N GLY A 593 3.12 10.38 -9.63
CA GLY A 593 3.20 11.06 -10.93
C GLY A 593 1.90 11.06 -11.76
N LYS A 594 0.75 10.71 -11.19
CA LYS A 594 -0.51 10.47 -11.94
C LYS A 594 -1.12 11.75 -12.50
N GLY A 595 -0.93 12.90 -11.85
CA GLY A 595 -1.37 14.21 -12.31
C GLY A 595 -0.34 14.97 -13.17
N PHE A 596 0.88 14.42 -13.34
CA PHE A 596 1.93 15.07 -14.11
C PHE A 596 1.56 15.24 -15.59
N ILE A 597 0.88 14.26 -16.19
CA ILE A 597 0.39 14.39 -17.56
C ILE A 597 -0.64 15.52 -17.70
N ASP A 598 -1.54 15.68 -16.73
CA ASP A 598 -2.56 16.73 -16.82
C ASP A 598 -1.99 18.13 -16.56
N TYR A 599 -0.94 18.24 -15.74
CA TYR A 599 -0.10 19.44 -15.66
C TYR A 599 0.57 19.77 -17.01
N ILE A 600 1.07 18.76 -17.74
CA ILE A 600 1.62 18.95 -19.10
C ILE A 600 0.51 19.29 -20.10
N ARG A 601 -0.69 18.70 -19.99
CA ARG A 601 -1.88 19.01 -20.81
C ARG A 601 -2.42 20.42 -20.55
N ASP A 602 -2.30 20.97 -19.34
CA ASP A 602 -2.77 22.32 -19.03
C ASP A 602 -1.86 23.43 -19.60
N LYS A 603 -0.64 23.09 -20.05
CA LYS A 603 0.27 24.04 -20.69
C LYS A 603 -0.35 24.66 -21.95
N VAL A 604 -0.31 25.98 -22.02
CA VAL A 604 -0.73 26.73 -23.22
C VAL A 604 0.40 26.73 -24.24
N VAL A 605 0.12 26.22 -25.43
CA VAL A 605 1.06 26.13 -26.56
C VAL A 605 0.50 26.84 -27.79
N GLU A 606 1.41 27.24 -28.69
CA GLU A 606 1.02 27.75 -30.01
C GLU A 606 0.85 26.59 -30.99
N VAL A 607 -0.38 26.39 -31.47
CA VAL A 607 -0.74 25.32 -32.42
C VAL A 607 -1.25 25.97 -33.72
N PRO A 608 -0.77 25.53 -34.90
CA PRO A 608 -1.30 25.96 -36.19
C PRO A 608 -2.82 25.77 -36.28
N ALA A 609 -3.54 26.82 -36.68
CA ALA A 609 -5.01 26.82 -36.76
C ALA A 609 -5.57 25.74 -37.70
N SER A 610 -4.78 25.30 -38.68
CA SER A 610 -5.06 24.16 -39.57
C SER A 610 -5.28 22.85 -38.82
N LEU A 611 -4.57 22.61 -37.71
CA LEU A 611 -4.71 21.40 -36.89
C LEU A 611 -5.94 21.44 -35.97
N LEU A 612 -6.49 22.64 -35.70
CA LEU A 612 -7.59 22.84 -34.75
C LEU A 612 -8.99 22.69 -35.40
N ASN A 613 -9.09 22.86 -36.72
CA ASN A 613 -10.38 22.97 -37.41
C ASN A 613 -11.12 21.62 -37.58
N ASN A 614 -10.45 20.47 -37.41
CA ASN A 614 -11.04 19.15 -37.67
C ASN A 614 -11.78 18.53 -36.46
N LYS A 615 -11.84 19.21 -35.30
CA LYS A 615 -12.43 18.68 -34.05
C LYS A 615 -13.85 18.11 -34.19
N ASN A 616 -14.65 18.58 -35.16
CA ASN A 616 -16.05 18.16 -35.33
C ASN A 616 -16.24 16.85 -36.11
N GLU A 617 -15.19 16.29 -36.74
CA GLU A 617 -15.30 14.99 -37.46
C GLU A 617 -14.72 13.82 -36.66
N CYS A 618 -13.82 14.08 -35.69
CA CYS A 618 -13.06 13.05 -34.98
C CYS A 618 -13.75 12.51 -33.71
N LEU A 619 -14.72 13.23 -33.12
CA LEU A 619 -15.56 12.68 -32.04
C LEU A 619 -16.68 11.83 -32.67
N GLY A 620 -16.53 10.51 -32.57
CA GLY A 620 -17.25 9.52 -33.39
C GLY A 620 -18.76 9.70 -33.46
N ALA A 621 -19.25 10.12 -34.63
CA ALA A 621 -20.68 10.33 -34.91
C ALA A 621 -21.44 9.00 -35.10
N SER A 622 -21.61 8.22 -34.02
CA SER A 622 -22.63 7.18 -33.95
C SER A 622 -24.02 7.84 -33.81
N SER A 623 -24.98 7.44 -34.66
CA SER A 623 -26.21 8.20 -34.87
C SER A 623 -27.28 7.92 -33.80
N LEU A 624 -27.43 8.81 -32.82
CA LEU A 624 -28.67 8.98 -32.08
C LEU A 624 -29.27 10.37 -32.27
N THR A 625 -30.54 10.39 -32.64
CA THR A 625 -31.19 11.52 -33.29
C THR A 625 -31.51 12.69 -32.35
N SER A 626 -31.12 13.89 -32.80
CA SER A 626 -31.80 15.18 -32.59
C SER A 626 -33.01 15.19 -31.65
N THR A 627 -32.84 15.75 -30.44
CA THR A 627 -33.99 16.19 -29.62
C THR A 627 -33.79 17.60 -29.05
N ARG A 628 -34.22 18.61 -29.82
CA ARG A 628 -34.64 19.97 -29.41
C ARG A 628 -33.86 20.67 -28.26
N ARG A 629 -33.05 21.66 -28.64
CA ARG A 629 -32.88 22.88 -27.82
C ARG A 629 -34.23 23.60 -27.65
N ARG A 630 -34.95 23.38 -26.56
CA ARG A 630 -36.06 24.25 -26.13
C ARG A 630 -35.50 25.40 -25.30
N ARG A 631 -35.44 26.61 -25.89
CA ARG A 631 -35.38 27.85 -25.10
C ARG A 631 -36.68 27.98 -24.33
N PHE A 632 -36.67 27.77 -23.02
CA PHE A 632 -37.71 28.29 -22.13
C PHE A 632 -37.28 29.65 -21.62
N SER A 633 -37.89 30.70 -22.16
CA SER A 633 -37.96 31.99 -21.47
C SER A 633 -39.15 31.93 -20.51
N PHE A 634 -38.93 32.29 -19.26
CA PHE A 634 -40.01 32.51 -18.29
C PHE A 634 -39.84 33.90 -17.68
N THR A 635 -40.76 34.79 -18.00
CA THR A 635 -40.91 36.09 -17.34
C THR A 635 -41.42 35.88 -15.92
N PHE A 636 -40.70 36.41 -14.92
CA PHE A 636 -41.09 36.31 -13.52
C PHE A 636 -42.41 37.06 -13.23
N SER A 637 -43.35 36.38 -12.59
CA SER A 637 -44.49 37.00 -11.89
C SER A 637 -44.27 36.85 -10.38
N HIS A 638 -44.39 37.94 -9.64
CA HIS A 638 -43.92 38.04 -8.24
C HIS A 638 -44.80 37.30 -7.20
N SER A 639 -45.89 36.65 -7.61
CA SER A 639 -46.92 36.15 -6.67
C SER A 639 -46.79 34.68 -6.24
N LEU A 640 -45.86 33.89 -6.80
CA LEU A 640 -45.77 32.44 -6.50
C LEU A 640 -44.83 32.10 -5.33
N VAL A 641 -43.88 32.99 -5.01
CA VAL A 641 -42.75 32.69 -4.08
C VAL A 641 -43.22 32.51 -2.63
N HIS A 642 -44.18 33.30 -2.15
CA HIS A 642 -44.69 33.19 -0.77
C HIS A 642 -45.52 31.92 -0.51
N LEU A 643 -46.18 31.35 -1.52
CA LEU A 643 -47.03 30.16 -1.33
C LEU A 643 -46.19 28.88 -1.18
N LEU A 644 -45.09 28.77 -1.93
CA LEU A 644 -44.15 27.65 -1.86
C LEU A 644 -43.38 27.63 -0.54
N ALA A 645 -42.94 28.79 -0.04
CA ALA A 645 -42.20 28.91 1.22
C ALA A 645 -42.99 28.34 2.43
N LEU A 646 -44.29 28.64 2.52
CA LEU A 646 -45.16 28.14 3.60
C LEU A 646 -45.44 26.63 3.51
N THR A 647 -45.35 26.04 2.31
CA THR A 647 -45.64 24.63 2.09
C THR A 647 -44.42 23.76 2.44
N MET A 648 -43.20 24.16 2.05
CA MET A 648 -42.00 23.38 2.34
C MET A 648 -41.69 23.28 3.84
N VAL A 649 -41.85 24.35 4.62
CA VAL A 649 -41.59 24.34 6.08
C VAL A 649 -42.43 23.30 6.82
N ARG A 650 -43.64 22.98 6.34
CA ARG A 650 -44.49 21.92 6.93
C ARG A 650 -44.09 20.51 6.53
N ILE A 651 -43.42 20.32 5.38
CA ILE A 651 -42.97 19.02 4.90
C ILE A 651 -41.65 18.62 5.58
N THR A 652 -40.69 19.55 5.71
CA THR A 652 -39.40 19.29 6.35
C THR A 652 -39.55 18.80 7.79
N ASN A 653 -40.43 19.43 8.57
CA ASN A 653 -40.70 19.04 9.96
C ASN A 653 -41.40 17.67 10.09
N LEU A 654 -42.14 17.23 9.07
CA LEU A 654 -42.77 15.90 9.07
C LEU A 654 -41.78 14.79 8.72
N VAL A 655 -40.88 15.04 7.75
CA VAL A 655 -39.86 14.08 7.32
C VAL A 655 -38.81 13.83 8.41
N LEU A 656 -38.35 14.89 9.09
CA LEU A 656 -37.41 14.77 10.22
C LEU A 656 -37.98 13.94 11.39
N GLY A 657 -39.29 14.03 11.64
CA GLY A 657 -39.96 13.25 12.69
C GLY A 657 -40.06 11.75 12.41
N VAL A 658 -40.09 11.34 11.13
CA VAL A 658 -40.21 9.92 10.75
C VAL A 658 -38.84 9.23 10.68
N ILE A 659 -37.80 9.94 10.23
CA ILE A 659 -36.43 9.39 10.15
C ILE A 659 -35.90 9.02 11.55
N ALA A 660 -36.28 9.77 12.59
CA ALA A 660 -35.83 9.56 13.98
C ALA A 660 -36.30 8.24 14.63
N VAL A 661 -37.20 7.48 14.01
CA VAL A 661 -37.80 6.25 14.57
C VAL A 661 -37.36 4.98 13.82
N ALA A 662 -36.76 5.11 12.63
CA ALA A 662 -36.50 3.98 11.72
C ALA A 662 -35.07 3.39 11.79
N SER A 663 -34.13 4.05 12.47
CA SER A 663 -32.70 3.66 12.48
C SER A 663 -32.29 2.70 13.61
N ALA A 664 -33.25 2.14 14.35
CA ALA A 664 -32.99 1.44 15.62
C ALA A 664 -33.00 -0.11 15.56
N SER A 665 -32.85 -0.72 14.37
CA SER A 665 -32.60 -2.18 14.26
C SER A 665 -32.22 -2.65 12.84
N THR A 666 -30.92 -2.85 12.57
CA THR A 666 -30.31 -4.01 11.84
C THR A 666 -28.83 -3.77 11.48
N SER A 667 -27.91 -4.01 12.42
CA SER A 667 -26.47 -4.14 12.12
C SER A 667 -25.74 -4.84 13.27
N ALA A 668 -25.64 -6.16 13.21
CA ALA A 668 -25.02 -6.96 14.27
C ALA A 668 -24.51 -8.32 13.76
N GLN A 669 -23.24 -8.40 13.37
CA GLN A 669 -22.32 -9.53 13.63
C GLN A 669 -20.92 -9.25 13.06
N TYR A 670 -19.90 -9.87 13.65
CA TYR A 670 -18.48 -9.89 13.24
C TYR A 670 -17.72 -8.56 13.08
N PHE A 671 -17.81 -7.73 14.11
CA PHE A 671 -16.61 -7.32 14.86
C PHE A 671 -16.86 -7.64 16.34
N SER A 672 -15.81 -7.77 17.17
CA SER A 672 -15.99 -7.73 18.62
C SER A 672 -16.58 -6.37 18.98
N ARG A 673 -17.77 -6.36 19.57
CA ARG A 673 -18.43 -5.10 19.94
C ARG A 673 -17.61 -4.41 21.01
N TYR A 674 -17.22 -3.17 20.74
CA TYR A 674 -16.73 -2.26 21.77
C TYR A 674 -17.86 -2.01 22.77
N ASP A 675 -17.85 -2.74 23.87
CA ASP A 675 -18.84 -2.65 24.93
C ASP A 675 -18.54 -1.43 25.81
N GLN A 676 -19.13 -0.29 25.43
CA GLN A 676 -18.99 0.97 26.15
C GLN A 676 -19.43 0.85 27.62
N GLU A 677 -20.41 -0.01 27.94
CA GLU A 677 -20.89 -0.18 29.31
C GLU A 677 -19.88 -0.98 30.14
N LYS A 678 -19.33 -2.08 29.61
CA LYS A 678 -18.24 -2.80 30.26
C LYS A 678 -16.99 -1.92 30.40
N GLN A 679 -16.59 -1.20 29.36
CA GLN A 679 -15.41 -0.33 29.40
C GLN A 679 -15.57 0.80 30.44
N ASN A 680 -16.77 1.37 30.55
CA ASN A 680 -17.08 2.36 31.60
C ASN A 680 -17.08 1.72 33.01
N LYS A 681 -17.58 0.50 33.17
CA LYS A 681 -17.55 -0.26 34.44
C LYS A 681 -16.12 -0.57 34.88
N ASP A 682 -15.32 -1.13 33.98
CA ASP A 682 -13.90 -1.48 34.19
C ASP A 682 -13.11 -0.23 34.63
N ALA A 683 -13.20 0.85 33.85
CA ALA A 683 -12.53 2.12 34.15
C ALA A 683 -13.04 2.78 35.44
N THR A 684 -14.33 2.63 35.79
CA THR A 684 -14.86 3.14 37.06
C THR A 684 -14.27 2.37 38.25
N CYS A 685 -14.13 1.04 38.15
CA CYS A 685 -13.53 0.24 39.20
C CYS A 685 -12.03 0.56 39.40
N ASP A 686 -11.31 0.66 38.28
CA ASP A 686 -9.89 1.03 38.24
C ASP A 686 -9.63 2.39 38.90
N ASN A 687 -10.34 3.44 38.48
CA ASN A 687 -10.25 4.77 39.09
C ASN A 687 -10.61 4.76 40.59
N ASN A 688 -11.65 4.03 41.01
CA ASN A 688 -12.05 3.95 42.41
C ASN A 688 -10.95 3.30 43.28
N CYS A 689 -10.30 2.25 42.80
CA CYS A 689 -9.16 1.66 43.49
C CYS A 689 -7.92 2.57 43.46
N TYR A 690 -7.67 3.28 42.35
CA TYR A 690 -6.60 4.28 42.24
C TYR A 690 -6.75 5.38 43.30
N PHE A 691 -7.87 6.09 43.35
CA PHE A 691 -8.08 7.20 44.30
C PHE A 691 -8.11 6.73 45.76
N ARG A 692 -8.58 5.51 46.04
CA ARG A 692 -8.55 4.93 47.39
C ARG A 692 -7.12 4.70 47.88
N SER A 693 -6.28 4.09 47.04
CA SER A 693 -4.92 3.70 47.39
C SER A 693 -3.93 4.87 47.30
N MET A 694 -3.97 5.67 46.23
CA MET A 694 -3.10 6.82 45.97
C MET A 694 -3.52 8.10 46.72
N SER A 695 -4.17 7.94 47.87
CA SER A 695 -4.57 9.01 48.78
C SER A 695 -3.39 9.65 49.53
N GLY A 696 -3.55 10.91 49.96
CA GLY A 696 -2.52 11.64 50.71
C GLY A 696 -1.39 12.16 49.81
N SER A 697 -0.13 11.98 50.22
CA SER A 697 1.05 12.46 49.49
C SER A 697 1.27 11.84 48.10
N CYS A 698 0.46 10.86 47.69
CA CYS A 698 0.46 10.27 46.35
C CYS A 698 -0.59 10.86 45.40
N ALA A 699 -1.49 11.75 45.86
CA ALA A 699 -2.62 12.19 45.06
C ALA A 699 -2.18 12.94 43.78
N ASP A 700 -1.10 13.72 43.90
CA ASP A 700 -0.55 14.56 42.83
C ASP A 700 0.85 14.09 42.33
N ASP A 701 1.35 12.94 42.81
CA ASP A 701 2.62 12.34 42.33
C ASP A 701 2.36 11.18 41.35
N PRO A 702 2.51 11.38 40.02
CA PRO A 702 2.34 10.30 39.05
C PRO A 702 3.41 9.20 39.16
N ALA A 703 4.53 9.44 39.87
CA ALA A 703 5.56 8.44 40.14
C ALA A 703 5.31 7.63 41.43
N CYS A 704 4.29 7.95 42.25
CA CYS A 704 4.03 7.23 43.50
C CYS A 704 3.77 5.73 43.27
N VAL A 705 3.15 5.35 42.14
CA VAL A 705 2.94 3.94 41.75
C VAL A 705 4.26 3.21 41.51
N CYS A 706 5.32 3.93 41.16
CA CYS A 706 6.65 3.39 40.87
C CYS A 706 7.55 3.41 42.12
N ASN A 707 7.42 4.45 42.96
CA ASN A 707 8.33 4.73 44.07
C ASN A 707 7.79 4.32 45.47
N GLN A 708 6.47 4.16 45.65
CA GLN A 708 5.86 3.69 46.90
C GLN A 708 5.29 2.27 46.76
N ASN A 709 6.12 1.23 46.99
CA ASN A 709 5.70 -0.18 46.94
C ASN A 709 4.37 -0.42 47.67
N ALA A 710 4.28 -0.07 48.97
CA ALA A 710 3.06 -0.28 49.76
C ALA A 710 1.79 0.42 49.22
N LYS A 711 1.92 1.47 48.41
CA LYS A 711 0.79 2.17 47.76
C LYS A 711 0.39 1.50 46.45
N ARG A 712 1.38 1.11 45.64
CA ARG A 712 1.20 0.29 44.43
C ARG A 712 0.56 -1.06 44.75
N ASP A 713 1.10 -1.74 45.76
CA ASP A 713 0.64 -3.06 46.18
C ASP A 713 -0.80 -2.95 46.74
N ALA A 714 -1.11 -1.90 47.52
CA ALA A 714 -2.49 -1.61 47.94
C ALA A 714 -3.45 -1.29 46.77
N LEU A 715 -2.98 -0.64 45.70
CA LEU A 715 -3.76 -0.43 44.48
C LEU A 715 -4.04 -1.78 43.80
N TRP A 716 -3.01 -2.57 43.51
CA TRP A 716 -3.16 -3.85 42.82
C TRP A 716 -3.99 -4.86 43.64
N CYS A 717 -3.83 -4.92 44.96
CA CYS A 717 -4.70 -5.71 45.83
C CYS A 717 -6.15 -5.19 45.91
N CYS A 718 -6.39 -3.89 45.67
CA CYS A 718 -7.74 -3.37 45.51
C CYS A 718 -8.35 -3.85 44.19
N LEU A 719 -7.63 -3.75 43.07
CA LEU A 719 -8.10 -4.21 41.76
C LEU A 719 -8.41 -5.72 41.77
N ALA A 720 -7.47 -6.53 42.29
CA ALA A 720 -7.60 -7.98 42.46
C ALA A 720 -8.83 -8.40 43.28
N LYS A 721 -9.31 -7.53 44.19
CA LYS A 721 -10.42 -7.84 45.10
C LYS A 721 -11.79 -7.33 44.63
N ASN A 722 -11.82 -6.26 43.83
CA ASN A 722 -13.06 -5.51 43.59
C ASN A 722 -13.45 -5.35 42.10
N CYS A 723 -12.55 -5.65 41.15
CA CYS A 723 -12.78 -5.44 39.72
C CYS A 723 -12.89 -6.76 38.94
N ASP A 724 -13.42 -6.70 37.71
CA ASP A 724 -13.42 -7.86 36.79
C ASP A 724 -11.98 -8.28 36.45
N SER A 725 -11.78 -9.56 36.14
CA SER A 725 -10.45 -10.18 36.09
C SER A 725 -9.49 -9.66 35.00
N ASN A 726 -9.98 -8.92 34.01
CA ASN A 726 -9.14 -8.25 33.01
C ASN A 726 -8.50 -6.94 33.53
N VAL A 727 -9.14 -6.27 34.50
CA VAL A 727 -8.75 -4.91 34.92
C VAL A 727 -7.39 -4.88 35.63
N LEU A 728 -7.08 -5.89 36.45
CA LEU A 728 -5.80 -5.98 37.15
C LEU A 728 -4.59 -6.16 36.20
N PRO A 729 -4.59 -7.15 35.27
CA PRO A 729 -3.57 -7.25 34.22
C PRO A 729 -3.38 -5.96 33.42
N GLU A 730 -4.47 -5.35 32.94
CA GLU A 730 -4.43 -4.12 32.15
C GLU A 730 -3.82 -2.95 32.93
N ALA A 731 -4.18 -2.82 34.21
CA ALA A 731 -3.61 -1.80 35.09
C ALA A 731 -2.13 -2.04 35.39
N ILE A 732 -1.70 -3.28 35.68
CA ILE A 732 -0.29 -3.61 35.92
C ILE A 732 0.55 -3.30 34.69
N TRP A 733 0.11 -3.70 33.50
CA TRP A 733 0.75 -3.37 32.22
C TRP A 733 0.88 -1.86 32.01
N ARG A 734 -0.24 -1.13 32.14
CA ARG A 734 -0.30 0.33 31.96
C ARG A 734 0.56 1.09 32.97
N HIS A 735 0.57 0.68 34.23
CA HIS A 735 1.42 1.31 35.26
C HIS A 735 2.89 0.92 35.08
N GLY A 736 3.20 -0.30 34.63
CA GLY A 736 4.54 -0.72 34.22
C GLY A 736 5.15 0.19 33.16
N MET A 737 4.46 0.37 32.02
CA MET A 737 4.90 1.28 30.95
C MET A 737 5.14 2.72 31.44
N ASN A 738 4.27 3.24 32.32
CA ASN A 738 4.45 4.57 32.91
C ASN A 738 5.69 4.64 33.79
N CYS A 739 5.96 3.60 34.58
CA CYS A 739 7.15 3.51 35.44
C CYS A 739 8.45 3.35 34.65
N ASP A 740 8.43 2.61 33.54
CA ASP A 740 9.55 2.56 32.59
C ASP A 740 9.83 3.91 31.95
N ALA A 741 8.77 4.68 31.59
CA ALA A 741 8.90 6.04 31.08
C ALA A 741 9.49 7.04 32.10
N PHE A 742 9.34 6.77 33.41
CA PHE A 742 10.04 7.49 34.49
C PHE A 742 11.45 6.94 34.80
N LYS A 743 11.89 5.85 34.15
CA LYS A 743 13.12 5.09 34.46
C LYS A 743 13.13 4.52 35.87
N MET A 744 11.97 4.17 36.41
CA MET A 744 11.77 3.58 37.74
C MET A 744 11.03 2.24 37.61
N PRO A 745 11.63 1.22 36.96
CA PRO A 745 10.95 -0.03 36.66
C PRO A 745 10.47 -0.72 37.95
N ILE A 746 9.26 -1.24 37.89
CA ILE A 746 8.65 -2.09 38.92
C ILE A 746 8.84 -3.58 38.54
N PRO A 747 8.63 -4.55 39.45
CA PRO A 747 8.82 -5.97 39.13
C PRO A 747 8.05 -6.41 37.88
N GLU A 748 8.63 -7.32 37.09
CA GLU A 748 8.04 -7.76 35.82
C GLU A 748 6.74 -8.55 35.98
N GLU A 749 6.51 -9.11 37.17
CA GLU A 749 5.31 -9.83 37.58
C GLU A 749 4.86 -9.39 38.97
N PHE A 750 3.57 -9.51 39.27
CA PHE A 750 3.01 -9.28 40.60
C PHE A 750 2.35 -10.54 41.16
N ASP A 751 2.86 -11.02 42.29
CA ASP A 751 2.29 -12.13 43.05
C ASP A 751 1.08 -11.68 43.87
N VAL A 752 -0.10 -11.76 43.25
CA VAL A 752 -1.39 -11.45 43.87
C VAL A 752 -1.66 -12.33 45.10
N GLN A 753 -1.18 -13.58 45.12
CA GLN A 753 -1.44 -14.48 46.24
C GLN A 753 -0.52 -14.18 47.43
N GLY A 754 0.79 -14.03 47.20
CA GLY A 754 1.77 -13.71 48.25
C GLY A 754 1.66 -12.29 48.79
N VAL A 755 1.25 -11.30 47.98
CA VAL A 755 1.14 -9.90 48.42
C VAL A 755 -0.28 -9.56 48.92
N CYS A 756 -1.33 -10.07 48.28
CA CYS A 756 -2.72 -9.71 48.64
C CYS A 756 -3.47 -10.77 49.44
N GLY A 757 -2.96 -12.00 49.51
CA GLY A 757 -3.68 -13.15 50.08
C GLY A 757 -4.89 -13.60 49.25
N ILE A 758 -4.92 -13.26 47.95
CA ILE A 758 -6.05 -13.53 47.05
C ILE A 758 -5.61 -14.60 46.03
N PRO A 759 -6.28 -15.76 45.96
CA PRO A 759 -6.05 -16.73 44.89
C PRO A 759 -6.36 -16.12 43.52
N TRP A 760 -5.41 -16.17 42.61
CA TRP A 760 -5.52 -15.54 41.29
C TRP A 760 -5.00 -16.46 40.19
N ALA A 761 -5.73 -16.56 39.08
CA ALA A 761 -5.57 -17.65 38.11
C ALA A 761 -4.78 -17.29 36.83
N SER A 762 -4.26 -16.06 36.73
CA SER A 762 -3.50 -15.59 35.56
C SER A 762 -2.24 -14.83 35.97
N THR A 763 -1.13 -15.07 35.28
CA THR A 763 0.12 -14.33 35.52
C THR A 763 -0.09 -12.86 35.18
N THR A 764 0.13 -11.97 36.15
CA THR A 764 -0.04 -10.52 35.93
C THR A 764 1.34 -9.89 35.72
N SER A 765 1.59 -9.38 34.50
CA SER A 765 2.90 -8.87 34.09
C SER A 765 2.84 -7.41 33.63
N THR A 766 3.95 -6.69 33.79
CA THR A 766 4.14 -5.36 33.19
C THR A 766 4.40 -5.42 31.68
N LYS A 767 4.68 -6.60 31.13
CA LYS A 767 4.81 -6.86 29.69
C LYS A 767 3.45 -7.27 29.11
N ALA A 768 3.24 -7.02 27.81
CA ALA A 768 1.96 -7.28 27.16
C ALA A 768 1.64 -8.79 27.16
N ALA A 769 0.47 -9.16 27.71
CA ALA A 769 0.01 -10.53 27.68
C ALA A 769 -0.30 -10.98 26.24
N ALA A 770 0.19 -12.16 25.85
CA ALA A 770 -0.25 -12.81 24.63
C ALA A 770 -1.73 -13.19 24.75
N THR A 771 -2.51 -12.96 23.70
CA THR A 771 -3.94 -13.35 23.69
C THR A 771 -4.06 -14.87 23.77
N PRO A 772 -4.88 -15.44 24.67
CA PRO A 772 -5.03 -16.89 24.75
C PRO A 772 -5.63 -17.47 23.46
N THR A 773 -4.80 -18.18 22.69
CA THR A 773 -5.30 -19.16 21.72
C THR A 773 -6.05 -20.26 22.47
N ALA A 774 -7.20 -20.67 21.96
CA ALA A 774 -7.96 -21.77 22.54
C ALA A 774 -7.18 -23.08 22.39
N GLU A 775 -6.58 -23.57 23.48
CA GLU A 775 -5.77 -24.80 23.45
C GLU A 775 -6.63 -26.04 23.25
N SER A 776 -6.35 -26.79 22.19
CA SER A 776 -6.52 -28.24 22.18
C SER A 776 -5.38 -28.85 23.00
N SER A 777 -5.73 -29.48 24.13
CA SER A 777 -4.82 -30.05 25.13
C SER A 777 -3.59 -30.81 24.60
N SER A 778 -2.42 -30.50 25.14
CA SER A 778 -1.23 -31.37 25.15
C SER A 778 -0.48 -31.22 26.48
N VAL A 779 0.09 -32.32 27.00
CA VAL A 779 0.67 -32.41 28.36
C VAL A 779 2.18 -32.11 28.37
N GLU A 780 2.60 -31.31 29.38
CA GLU A 780 3.91 -31.16 30.06
C GLU A 780 5.20 -31.69 29.35
N ALA A 781 6.22 -30.86 29.06
CA ALA A 781 7.20 -30.21 29.97
C ALA A 781 8.20 -31.19 30.63
N GLY A 782 9.48 -30.87 30.91
CA GLY A 782 10.30 -29.65 30.73
C GLY A 782 11.71 -29.98 30.16
N GLU A 783 12.63 -29.04 29.90
CA GLU A 783 13.46 -28.27 30.85
C GLU A 783 14.36 -29.09 31.82
N SER A 784 15.53 -28.62 32.28
CA SER A 784 16.53 -27.66 31.76
C SER A 784 17.83 -27.74 32.60
N SER A 785 19.00 -27.38 32.05
CA SER A 785 20.23 -26.86 32.72
C SER A 785 21.44 -27.00 31.78
N ALA A 786 22.37 -26.07 31.55
CA ALA A 786 22.86 -24.83 32.20
C ALA A 786 24.24 -24.99 32.90
N ALA A 787 25.15 -24.07 32.54
CA ALA A 787 26.33 -23.62 33.28
C ALA A 787 27.54 -24.60 33.44
N ALA A 788 28.81 -24.14 33.47
CA ALA A 788 29.41 -22.84 33.07
C ALA A 788 30.96 -22.97 33.03
N ALA A 789 31.64 -21.84 32.77
CA ALA A 789 32.99 -21.44 33.22
C ALA A 789 34.09 -21.22 32.16
N THR A 790 34.35 -19.93 31.89
CA THR A 790 35.68 -19.26 31.81
C THR A 790 36.77 -19.73 30.84
N GLY A 791 37.29 -18.81 30.01
CA GLY A 791 38.66 -18.91 29.46
C GLY A 791 38.96 -18.01 28.25
N ASN A 792 39.60 -16.85 28.47
CA ASN A 792 40.11 -15.96 27.40
C ASN A 792 41.12 -16.65 26.47
N GLY A 793 41.21 -16.24 25.19
CA GLY A 793 42.37 -16.56 24.33
C GLY A 793 42.22 -16.27 22.83
N SER A 794 42.53 -15.03 22.41
CA SER A 794 42.45 -14.56 21.00
C SER A 794 43.46 -15.20 20.03
N SER A 795 43.29 -14.92 18.72
CA SER A 795 44.13 -15.29 17.54
C SER A 795 44.13 -16.79 17.18
N ALA A 796 43.67 -17.18 15.98
CA ALA A 796 44.31 -17.04 14.65
C ALA A 796 45.60 -17.87 14.53
N THR A 797 45.88 -18.62 13.45
CA THR A 797 45.59 -18.33 12.02
C THR A 797 45.59 -19.63 11.19
N ALA A 798 45.14 -19.57 9.93
CA ALA A 798 45.18 -20.61 8.87
C ALA A 798 44.31 -21.87 9.14
N ALA A 799 43.29 -22.24 8.36
CA ALA A 799 43.09 -22.32 6.91
C ALA A 799 43.62 -23.61 6.25
N VAL A 800 42.76 -24.23 5.41
CA VAL A 800 43.10 -25.13 4.28
C VAL A 800 43.71 -26.50 4.72
N THR A 801 43.13 -27.68 4.42
CA THR A 801 42.27 -28.08 3.28
C THR A 801 41.45 -29.37 3.60
N THR A 802 40.45 -29.67 2.76
CA THR A 802 39.97 -31.00 2.26
C THR A 802 40.45 -32.32 2.93
N THR A 803 39.68 -33.41 3.05
CA THR A 803 38.38 -33.82 2.45
C THR A 803 37.88 -35.12 3.10
N THR A 804 36.61 -35.52 2.81
CA THR A 804 36.08 -36.91 2.74
C THR A 804 36.38 -37.90 3.89
N GLY A 805 35.40 -38.56 4.51
CA GLY A 805 33.94 -38.63 4.23
C GLY A 805 33.42 -40.05 4.41
N ALA A 806 32.09 -40.23 4.32
CA ALA A 806 31.35 -41.51 4.40
C ALA A 806 31.52 -42.29 5.74
N ALA A 807 30.48 -42.36 6.58
CA ALA A 807 29.45 -43.43 6.58
C ALA A 807 29.89 -44.66 7.44
N SER A 808 29.02 -45.49 8.03
CA SER A 808 27.55 -45.59 8.03
C SER A 808 27.06 -46.21 9.35
N SER A 809 25.72 -46.34 9.53
CA SER A 809 25.01 -47.29 10.43
C SER A 809 25.26 -47.14 11.96
N ALA A 810 24.25 -47.04 12.83
CA ALA A 810 23.13 -47.97 13.10
C ALA A 810 23.61 -49.30 13.73
N ASP A 811 22.94 -49.88 14.74
CA ASP A 811 21.56 -49.69 15.20
C ASP A 811 21.36 -50.10 16.71
N GLU A 812 20.09 -50.23 17.14
CA GLU A 812 19.57 -50.99 18.31
C GLU A 812 19.62 -50.39 19.75
N SER A 813 18.45 -49.91 20.21
CA SER A 813 17.60 -50.44 21.32
C SER A 813 18.21 -51.17 22.55
N ALA A 814 17.64 -51.14 23.77
CA ALA A 814 16.44 -50.50 24.35
C ALA A 814 16.42 -50.61 25.90
N ALA A 815 15.51 -49.86 26.57
CA ALA A 815 14.71 -50.13 27.80
C ALA A 815 15.35 -50.86 29.05
N THR A 816 14.91 -50.72 30.32
CA THR A 816 13.61 -50.30 30.92
C THR A 816 13.78 -50.02 32.45
N THR A 817 12.76 -49.44 33.13
CA THR A 817 12.40 -49.60 34.59
C THR A 817 13.38 -49.06 35.70
N THR A 818 13.00 -48.61 36.91
CA THR A 818 11.68 -48.34 37.58
C THR A 818 11.79 -47.45 38.85
N ALA A 819 10.75 -46.63 39.10
CA ALA A 819 10.06 -46.32 40.39
C ALA A 819 10.73 -45.59 41.59
N ALA A 820 10.16 -44.41 41.96
CA ALA A 820 9.36 -44.04 43.16
C ALA A 820 9.80 -44.47 44.59
N PRO A 821 9.40 -43.77 45.70
CA PRO A 821 8.23 -42.88 45.94
C PRO A 821 8.62 -41.44 46.43
N ALA A 822 7.85 -40.54 47.10
CA ALA A 822 6.63 -40.65 47.93
C ALA A 822 5.69 -39.40 47.99
N ILE A 823 5.31 -38.91 49.19
CA ILE A 823 4.02 -38.23 49.57
C ILE A 823 4.33 -37.13 50.64
N THR A 824 3.70 -35.95 50.78
CA THR A 824 2.35 -35.64 51.36
C THR A 824 1.88 -34.16 51.19
N SER A 825 0.61 -33.96 50.77
CA SER A 825 -0.54 -33.21 51.42
C SER A 825 -0.36 -31.86 52.18
N PRO A 826 -1.43 -31.01 52.41
CA PRO A 826 -2.80 -30.90 51.79
C PRO A 826 -3.44 -29.46 51.65
N ALA A 827 -4.52 -29.38 50.85
CA ALA A 827 -5.84 -28.69 51.08
C ALA A 827 -6.04 -27.14 51.33
N SER A 828 -6.60 -26.48 50.30
CA SER A 828 -7.95 -25.82 50.23
C SER A 828 -8.36 -24.49 50.95
N SER A 829 -9.10 -23.68 50.17
CA SER A 829 -10.32 -22.87 50.49
C SER A 829 -10.24 -21.41 50.97
N GLY A 830 -11.28 -20.64 50.65
CA GLY A 830 -11.58 -19.25 51.05
C GLY A 830 -12.91 -18.75 50.45
N ALA A 831 -13.52 -17.66 50.96
CA ALA A 831 -14.74 -17.03 50.41
C ALA A 831 -15.04 -15.60 50.97
N GLU A 832 -15.56 -14.70 50.11
CA GLU A 832 -16.76 -13.81 50.24
C GLU A 832 -17.09 -12.97 51.52
N ALA A 833 -17.90 -11.88 51.52
CA ALA A 833 -18.37 -10.89 50.51
C ALA A 833 -19.20 -9.74 51.16
N SER A 834 -19.69 -8.77 50.35
CA SER A 834 -21.09 -8.21 50.32
C SER A 834 -21.48 -6.78 50.87
N VAL A 835 -22.36 -6.12 50.07
CA VAL A 835 -23.44 -5.06 50.25
C VAL A 835 -23.24 -3.64 50.87
N ALA A 836 -23.77 -2.59 50.19
CA ALA A 836 -24.93 -1.71 50.60
C ALA A 836 -24.85 -0.15 50.47
N SER A 837 -25.91 0.43 49.87
CA SER A 837 -26.68 1.70 50.14
C SER A 837 -26.16 3.15 49.90
N ASP A 838 -27.01 3.90 49.17
CA ASP A 838 -27.60 5.26 49.40
C ASP A 838 -26.90 6.65 49.20
N ALA A 839 -27.68 7.50 48.48
CA ALA A 839 -28.02 8.93 48.71
C ALA A 839 -27.03 10.14 48.55
N ALA A 840 -27.18 10.84 47.41
CA ALA A 840 -27.53 12.28 47.28
C ALA A 840 -26.58 13.46 47.68
N THR A 841 -26.99 14.66 47.23
CA THR A 841 -26.58 16.05 47.61
C THR A 841 -25.21 16.65 47.18
N THR A 842 -25.28 17.51 46.14
CA THR A 842 -24.76 18.90 46.06
C THR A 842 -23.53 19.37 46.87
N ALA A 843 -22.50 19.90 46.18
CA ALA A 843 -21.78 21.14 46.53
C ALA A 843 -20.92 21.65 45.34
N ALA A 844 -20.31 22.84 45.46
CA ALA A 844 -19.60 23.54 44.38
C ALA A 844 -18.05 23.56 44.52
N SER A 845 -17.40 24.03 43.44
CA SER A 845 -16.04 24.60 43.29
C SER A 845 -15.36 25.20 44.55
N PRO A 846 -14.00 25.29 44.61
CA PRO A 846 -13.15 25.80 43.51
C PRO A 846 -11.83 25.05 43.23
N ALA A 847 -11.08 25.54 42.23
CA ALA A 847 -9.80 25.00 41.77
C ALA A 847 -8.57 25.81 42.25
N ALA A 848 -7.44 25.14 42.46
CA ALA A 848 -6.08 25.66 42.26
C ALA A 848 -5.02 24.55 42.39
N GLY A 849 -3.95 24.58 41.58
CA GLY A 849 -2.76 23.74 41.73
C GLY A 849 -2.49 22.82 40.53
N ALA A 850 -1.42 23.05 39.78
CA ALA A 850 -1.02 22.22 38.64
C ALA A 850 0.47 21.86 38.70
N GLY A 851 0.77 20.57 38.55
CA GLY A 851 2.13 20.02 38.39
C GLY A 851 2.51 19.79 36.91
N PRO A 852 3.80 19.59 36.60
CA PRO A 852 4.29 19.53 35.21
C PRO A 852 4.05 18.17 34.53
N VAL A 853 3.71 18.20 33.24
CA VAL A 853 3.36 17.03 32.42
C VAL A 853 4.44 16.73 31.36
N GLN A 854 4.68 15.44 31.10
CA GLN A 854 5.65 14.95 30.11
C GLN A 854 5.25 15.23 28.63
N PRO A 855 6.22 15.27 27.68
CA PRO A 855 6.07 16.03 26.43
C PRO A 855 5.11 15.45 25.37
N GLY A 856 4.71 14.17 25.46
CA GLY A 856 3.86 13.53 24.47
C GLY A 856 2.43 14.09 24.41
N PHE A 857 1.78 14.26 25.57
CA PHE A 857 0.40 14.76 25.65
C PHE A 857 0.27 16.29 25.54
N GLY A 858 1.37 17.02 25.72
CA GLY A 858 1.39 18.49 25.74
C GLY A 858 1.00 19.17 24.42
N VAL A 859 0.93 18.44 23.30
CA VAL A 859 0.39 18.97 22.03
C VAL A 859 -1.14 18.98 22.03
N LEU A 860 -1.76 17.87 22.45
CA LEU A 860 -3.22 17.70 22.44
C LEU A 860 -3.88 18.51 23.56
N ALA A 861 -3.31 18.46 24.77
CA ALA A 861 -3.83 19.16 25.93
C ALA A 861 -3.75 20.70 25.79
N ALA A 862 -2.70 21.22 25.15
CA ALA A 862 -2.59 22.66 24.89
C ALA A 862 -3.62 23.15 23.85
N ALA A 863 -3.89 22.37 22.82
CA ALA A 863 -4.90 22.70 21.81
C ALA A 863 -6.32 22.75 22.41
N LEU A 864 -6.67 21.76 23.24
CA LEU A 864 -7.97 21.72 23.94
C LEU A 864 -8.08 22.79 25.03
N GLY A 865 -7.01 23.01 25.82
CA GLY A 865 -6.99 23.99 26.91
C GLY A 865 -7.14 25.44 26.44
N MET A 866 -6.69 25.78 25.23
CA MET A 866 -6.86 27.12 24.66
C MET A 866 -8.29 27.40 24.16
N MET A 867 -9.12 26.39 23.89
CA MET A 867 -10.48 26.59 23.36
C MET A 867 -11.49 27.00 24.43
N PHE A 868 -11.29 26.63 25.70
CA PHE A 868 -12.17 27.02 26.82
C PHE A 868 -12.07 28.49 27.26
N TRP A 869 -11.33 29.32 26.50
CA TRP A 869 -11.31 30.78 26.65
C TRP A 869 -11.85 31.52 25.41
N TRP A 870 -12.43 30.80 24.45
CA TRP A 870 -12.90 31.32 23.16
C TRP A 870 -14.27 30.74 22.73
N TRP A 871 -15.16 30.55 23.71
CA TRP A 871 -16.61 30.33 23.57
C TRP A 871 -17.36 31.16 24.62
#